data_AF-A0A956TNW9-F1
#
_entry.id   AF-A0A956TNW9-F1
#
_cell.length_a   1.000
_cell.length_b   1.000
_cell.length_c   1.000
_cell.angle_alpha   90.00
_cell.angle_beta   90.00
_cell.angle_gamma   90.00
#
_symmetry.space_group_name_H-M   'P 1'
#
loop_
_entity.id
_entity.type
_entity.pdbx_description
1 polymer ?
#
loop_
_entity_poly.entity_id
_entity_poly.type
_entity_poly.pdbx_seq_one_letter_code
_entity_poly.pdbx_strand_id
1 'polypeptide(L)'
;MVEAQKVEALPTVEDILALSEDSPERAEKTYRMLSRLLAGLESADERHLSVRVLHKLAAALDGKSLPHLIVRAMPVPGLDRPIRLLLTPAVFSPEMWGQTFAEGLMKVPEQFDGTRVVELGTGSGWISLLLLFRTNVQEVVGLDINPVAVTMARLNAWLNGTREDGSVVLSQAGAPIVGAFRIIESDLLQAVIAERQDFDHVIGCIPQVLHPEGNSEAAEPRLSERELYDLSNYCFEQGILEDRFGLPLIARALEQAQVCLKRGGKVTLILGGRPGPEAIASMFVRRGYEPEILWSRRITQADDTDLKSLVKLEQAHGIKFHFFMSRNSRESLSAETAVRMLQAGHDVYHDLLVYRASTAFEKAAFGFVSNLHRMSLDSLRKELDFSRMTEEQMSFLDRLSQELLRSRTIPYPHERSDLSLRKRLSKFLRIYCQLPVEADEMFVAPERSELLSMVVNMVAKQSCSVLLSESLREVYGRLGQDLFVDTVWCNDDLSEILELDDVLAPSVVVLAPRQFVRPSPIVLSALFDHARKHPDTYYVIDDSANFEIGSQLDANMMIRLAGQMELPENVVLLYGLIKNVVAPDLELSFILNAPPSWIEGFDVASELTYSRIPYPSQLYYEWLFDDLLSFPFPVETIDSNYGNRKNAEPARAEFLEAASDPVFAPKPVDVDDPELIRLDYGEFEHPVPDLLVRGIIKGFVEPQSDYLPEVLRYRIASYMAATRETMILPDRVVLSQGVFPLFGAFLKAVSKKLGRSPRVLLPGGSYGPLYPMIAYHGARVLPLASEPEQGFLLDVEKLRSLEQKPDVLWLTQPNNPSGLFFESSRVAAIIDWCVENQVYLLADEIFFLLSDHRLGAWTPPSLSFGSHLSSSEAARYIFVTDGLSKAFAAGGLRCGFLVCPDAAFADLVQSHLKAPPAVLLRAWDNLYSAFLDEAPHGMIDVAEAHREVSKYLLGARKTLSTNRDRLLSLLRRHGLDDGIDTPYRGGLFLLARLADRRSELAESKKLLINQDDWSRTPSWARLCFSLPEARFEEALHRLEEFLG
;
A
#
# COMPACT_ATOMS: atom_id res chain seq x y z
N MET A 1 32.33 43.70 21.17
CA MET A 1 31.95 44.63 22.25
C MET A 1 30.68 44.11 22.87
N VAL A 2 30.75 43.74 24.14
CA VAL A 2 29.66 43.23 24.96
C VAL A 2 28.77 44.41 25.34
N GLU A 3 27.60 44.55 24.72
CA GLU A 3 26.53 45.35 25.30
C GLU A 3 25.89 44.50 26.39
N ALA A 4 26.14 44.88 27.64
CA ALA A 4 25.46 44.33 28.79
C ALA A 4 23.95 44.57 28.64
N GLN A 5 23.20 43.51 28.37
CA GLN A 5 21.76 43.50 28.60
C GLN A 5 21.55 43.85 30.08
N LYS A 6 21.10 45.08 30.34
CA LYS A 6 20.57 45.46 31.65
C LYS A 6 19.47 44.45 31.99
N VAL A 7 19.68 43.65 33.03
CA VAL A 7 18.61 42.89 33.67
C VAL A 7 17.60 43.93 34.17
N GLU A 8 16.47 44.05 33.48
CA GLU A 8 15.38 44.91 33.93
C GLU A 8 14.82 44.35 35.24
N ALA A 9 14.54 45.24 36.21
CA ALA A 9 14.04 44.86 37.52
C ALA A 9 12.69 44.11 37.43
N LEU A 10 12.47 43.19 38.38
CA LEU A 10 11.22 42.45 38.52
C LEU A 10 10.03 43.42 38.65
N PRO A 11 8.95 43.25 37.85
CA PRO A 11 7.85 44.21 37.83
C PRO A 11 7.12 44.26 39.17
N THR A 12 6.79 45.46 39.66
CA THR A 12 5.95 45.62 40.87
C THR A 12 4.47 45.52 40.53
N VAL A 13 3.62 45.32 41.55
CA VAL A 13 2.16 45.29 41.37
C VAL A 13 1.66 46.65 40.86
N GLU A 14 2.25 47.73 41.37
CA GLU A 14 1.96 49.10 40.96
C GLU A 14 2.31 49.34 39.49
N ASP A 15 3.45 48.82 39.01
CA ASP A 15 3.85 48.96 37.60
C ASP A 15 2.85 48.28 36.66
N ILE A 16 2.33 47.10 37.04
CA ILE A 16 1.38 46.33 36.23
C ILE A 16 -0.01 47.00 36.23
N LEU A 17 -0.46 47.51 37.38
CA LEU A 17 -1.75 48.20 37.51
C LEU A 17 -1.77 49.61 36.89
N ALA A 18 -0.61 50.27 36.78
CA ALA A 18 -0.49 51.61 36.20
C ALA A 18 -0.78 51.68 34.69
N LEU A 19 -0.90 50.55 34.00
CA LEU A 19 -1.20 50.46 32.57
C LEU A 19 -2.72 50.42 32.26
N SER A 20 -3.55 51.03 33.11
CA SER A 20 -5.02 50.88 33.17
C SER A 20 -5.87 51.64 32.13
N GLU A 21 -5.27 52.17 31.05
CA GLU A 21 -6.00 52.84 29.95
C GLU A 21 -5.87 52.08 28.62
N ASP A 22 -6.92 52.15 27.81
CA ASP A 22 -7.20 51.32 26.64
C ASP A 22 -6.32 51.67 25.41
N SER A 23 -5.22 50.93 25.17
CA SER A 23 -4.44 51.03 23.92
C SER A 23 -3.65 49.75 23.55
N PRO A 24 -3.51 49.41 22.24
CA PRO A 24 -2.79 48.21 21.79
C PRO A 24 -1.31 48.15 22.18
N GLU A 25 -0.61 49.30 22.15
CA GLU A 25 0.80 49.42 22.57
C GLU A 25 1.00 49.07 24.06
N ARG A 26 -0.05 49.26 24.88
CA ARG A 26 -0.03 48.96 26.33
C ARG A 26 -0.45 47.52 26.62
N ALA A 27 -1.27 46.88 25.79
CA ALA A 27 -1.53 45.44 25.86
C ALA A 27 -0.24 44.63 25.64
N GLU A 28 0.57 45.01 24.64
CA GLU A 28 1.89 44.41 24.41
C GLU A 28 2.84 44.62 25.60
N LYS A 29 2.84 45.83 26.19
CA LYS A 29 3.66 46.15 27.37
C LYS A 29 3.22 45.35 28.60
N THR A 30 1.92 45.16 28.80
CA THR A 30 1.35 44.34 29.87
C THR A 30 1.77 42.87 29.70
N TYR A 31 1.66 42.34 28.48
CA TYR A 31 2.14 41.00 28.16
C TYR A 31 3.64 40.84 28.46
N ARG A 32 4.50 41.76 28.02
CA ARG A 32 5.95 41.72 28.32
C ARG A 32 6.24 41.70 29.83
N MET A 33 5.50 42.46 30.63
CA MET A 33 5.67 42.48 32.09
C MET A 33 5.22 41.17 32.74
N LEU A 34 4.12 40.59 32.27
CA LEU A 34 3.64 39.28 32.73
C LEU A 34 4.61 38.15 32.35
N SER A 35 5.21 38.20 31.16
CA SER A 35 6.26 37.26 30.74
C SER A 35 7.52 37.38 31.62
N ARG A 36 7.91 38.59 32.04
CA ARG A 36 9.02 38.78 33.00
C ARG A 36 8.70 38.23 34.39
N LEU A 37 7.48 38.49 34.88
CA LEU A 37 7.02 37.91 36.13
C LEU A 37 7.07 36.37 36.09
N LEU A 38 6.67 35.78 34.96
CA LEU A 38 6.77 34.35 34.73
C LEU A 38 8.23 33.85 34.77
N ALA A 39 9.15 34.53 34.07
CA ALA A 39 10.58 34.17 34.12
C ALA A 39 11.14 34.22 35.54
N GLY A 40 10.73 35.20 36.34
CA GLY A 40 11.09 35.30 37.76
C GLY A 40 10.46 34.21 38.65
N LEU A 41 9.33 33.62 38.26
CA LEU A 41 8.73 32.45 38.95
C LEU A 41 9.50 31.16 38.64
N GLU A 42 9.95 31.02 37.39
CA GLU A 42 10.72 29.87 36.92
C GLU A 42 12.17 29.91 37.48
N SER A 43 12.75 31.09 37.70
CA SER A 43 14.07 31.30 38.32
C SER A 43 14.13 30.91 39.80
N ALA A 44 15.11 30.11 40.21
CA ALA A 44 15.27 29.68 41.61
C ALA A 44 15.56 30.85 42.58
N ASP A 45 16.29 31.88 42.11
CA ASP A 45 16.74 33.00 42.93
C ASP A 45 15.63 34.02 43.18
N GLU A 46 14.70 34.18 42.22
CA GLU A 46 13.66 35.21 42.26
C GLU A 46 12.27 34.68 42.62
N ARG A 47 12.08 33.35 42.61
CA ARG A 47 10.78 32.67 42.79
C ARG A 47 9.98 33.18 43.96
N HIS A 48 10.60 33.26 45.14
CA HIS A 48 9.91 33.67 46.37
C HIS A 48 9.40 35.12 46.30
N LEU A 49 10.11 36.01 45.60
CA LEU A 49 9.65 37.38 45.38
C LEU A 49 8.52 37.40 44.35
N SER A 50 8.70 36.70 43.23
CA SER A 50 7.73 36.64 42.14
C SER A 50 6.40 36.00 42.54
N VAL A 51 6.40 34.96 43.40
CA VAL A 51 5.18 34.36 43.95
C VAL A 51 4.39 35.40 44.76
N ARG A 52 5.07 36.18 45.61
CA ARG A 52 4.41 37.24 46.38
C ARG A 52 3.84 38.33 45.47
N VAL A 53 4.57 38.73 44.43
CA VAL A 53 4.07 39.70 43.44
C VAL A 53 2.82 39.16 42.74
N LEU A 54 2.83 37.90 42.28
CA LEU A 54 1.70 37.27 41.60
C LEU A 54 0.44 37.19 42.49
N HIS A 55 0.57 36.77 43.76
CA HIS A 55 -0.57 36.70 44.68
C HIS A 55 -1.12 38.08 45.03
N LYS A 56 -0.25 39.07 45.24
CA LYS A 56 -0.66 40.46 45.49
C LYS A 56 -1.33 41.09 44.28
N LEU A 57 -0.80 40.84 43.07
CA LEU A 57 -1.42 41.26 41.82
C LEU A 57 -2.84 40.66 41.70
N ALA A 58 -2.97 39.36 41.93
CA ALA A 58 -4.27 38.71 41.87
C ALA A 58 -5.25 39.25 42.91
N ALA A 59 -4.79 39.54 44.14
CA ALA A 59 -5.60 40.18 45.19
C ALA A 59 -6.00 41.62 44.83
N ALA A 60 -5.11 42.40 44.21
CA ALA A 60 -5.39 43.78 43.82
C ALA A 60 -6.41 43.89 42.68
N LEU A 61 -6.50 42.86 41.84
CA LEU A 61 -7.46 42.71 40.75
C LEU A 61 -8.78 42.05 41.18
N ASP A 62 -8.88 41.52 42.41
CA ASP A 62 -10.10 40.85 42.88
C ASP A 62 -11.26 41.85 42.97
N GLY A 63 -12.36 41.57 42.26
CA GLY A 63 -13.51 42.48 42.16
C GLY A 63 -13.28 43.75 41.31
N LYS A 64 -12.13 43.89 40.61
CA LYS A 64 -11.86 44.99 39.67
C LYS A 64 -11.71 44.46 38.24
N SER A 65 -12.36 45.12 37.28
CA SER A 65 -12.22 44.80 35.85
C SER A 65 -11.35 45.87 35.19
N LEU A 66 -10.09 45.55 34.88
CA LEU A 66 -9.29 46.40 33.98
C LEU A 66 -9.53 45.97 32.53
N PRO A 67 -9.41 46.89 31.54
CA PRO A 67 -9.68 46.58 30.13
C PRO A 67 -8.86 45.41 29.57
N HIS A 68 -7.61 45.23 30.02
CA HIS A 68 -6.67 44.26 29.45
C HIS A 68 -6.22 43.13 30.41
N LEU A 69 -6.66 43.15 31.67
CA LEU A 69 -6.28 42.13 32.67
C LEU A 69 -7.33 42.01 33.78
N ILE A 70 -7.89 40.82 33.93
CA ILE A 70 -8.88 40.54 34.98
C ILE A 70 -8.51 39.28 35.76
N VAL A 71 -9.04 39.16 36.97
CA VAL A 71 -9.00 37.92 37.75
C VAL A 71 -10.41 37.39 37.89
N ARG A 72 -10.61 36.11 37.53
CA ARG A 72 -11.88 35.42 37.70
C ARG A 72 -11.72 34.27 38.69
N ALA A 73 -12.58 34.24 39.71
CA ALA A 73 -12.66 33.14 40.65
C ALA A 73 -13.70 32.12 40.17
N MET A 74 -13.25 30.88 39.96
CA MET A 74 -14.09 29.79 39.50
C MET A 74 -14.36 28.81 40.65
N PRO A 75 -15.60 28.76 41.19
CA PRO A 75 -15.93 27.84 42.26
C PRO A 75 -15.93 26.39 41.75
N VAL A 76 -15.23 25.51 42.48
CA VAL A 76 -15.22 24.06 42.21
C VAL A 76 -15.86 23.35 43.41
N PRO A 77 -16.92 22.55 43.22
CA PRO A 77 -17.51 21.79 44.31
C PRO A 77 -16.48 20.89 45.01
N GLY A 78 -16.38 21.02 46.34
CA GLY A 78 -15.47 20.23 47.16
C GLY A 78 -14.01 20.70 47.18
N LEU A 79 -13.73 21.93 46.74
CA LEU A 79 -12.45 22.62 46.93
C LEU A 79 -12.62 23.80 47.89
N ASP A 80 -11.76 23.94 48.90
CA ASP A 80 -11.88 24.99 49.94
C ASP A 80 -11.70 26.42 49.40
N ARG A 81 -11.06 26.56 48.25
CA ARG A 81 -10.78 27.83 47.58
C ARG A 81 -11.08 27.70 46.08
N PRO A 82 -11.68 28.73 45.45
CA PRO A 82 -11.90 28.71 44.00
C PRO A 82 -10.57 28.72 43.25
N ILE A 83 -10.57 28.19 42.02
CA ILE A 83 -9.44 28.36 41.10
C ILE A 83 -9.48 29.80 40.61
N ARG A 84 -8.39 30.54 40.81
CA ARG A 84 -8.27 31.94 40.39
C ARG A 84 -7.54 32.00 39.06
N LEU A 85 -8.13 32.65 38.06
CA LEU A 85 -7.57 32.74 36.71
C LEU A 85 -7.28 34.21 36.38
N LEU A 86 -6.02 34.55 36.15
CA LEU A 86 -5.64 35.75 35.40
C LEU A 86 -6.01 35.52 33.93
N LEU A 87 -6.71 36.51 33.35
CA LEU A 87 -7.16 36.50 31.96
C LEU A 87 -6.87 37.86 31.31
N THR A 88 -6.47 37.82 30.05
CA THR A 88 -6.42 38.98 29.15
C THR A 88 -7.54 38.83 28.09
N PRO A 89 -7.90 39.89 27.34
CA PRO A 89 -8.85 39.79 26.23
C PRO A 89 -8.49 38.74 25.17
N ALA A 90 -7.20 38.41 25.05
CA ALA A 90 -6.68 37.40 24.11
C ALA A 90 -6.85 35.95 24.61
N VAL A 91 -7.38 35.71 25.82
CA VAL A 91 -7.58 34.37 26.39
C VAL A 91 -9.05 34.18 26.77
N PHE A 92 -9.69 33.16 26.20
CA PHE A 92 -11.09 32.87 26.50
C PHE A 92 -11.32 32.61 27.99
N SER A 93 -12.31 33.30 28.55
CA SER A 93 -12.79 33.01 29.89
C SER A 93 -13.55 31.68 29.89
N PRO A 94 -13.55 30.89 30.98
CA PRO A 94 -14.34 29.66 31.07
C PRO A 94 -15.86 29.96 31.07
N GLU A 95 -16.42 30.10 29.88
CA GLU A 95 -17.85 30.29 29.65
C GLU A 95 -18.59 28.94 29.60
N MET A 96 -19.81 28.91 29.04
CA MET A 96 -20.65 27.72 28.96
C MET A 96 -19.95 26.52 28.32
N TRP A 97 -19.04 26.73 27.35
CA TRP A 97 -18.23 25.67 26.76
C TRP A 97 -17.30 25.01 27.79
N GLY A 98 -16.43 25.78 28.44
CA GLY A 98 -15.51 25.27 29.46
C GLY A 98 -16.21 24.63 30.65
N GLN A 99 -17.36 25.18 31.08
CA GLN A 99 -18.16 24.59 32.16
C GLN A 99 -18.81 23.27 31.75
N THR A 100 -19.38 23.20 30.54
CA THR A 100 -19.99 21.97 30.02
C THR A 100 -18.93 20.88 29.83
N PHE A 101 -17.74 21.26 29.37
CA PHE A 101 -16.63 20.33 29.21
C PHE A 101 -16.14 19.79 30.55
N ALA A 102 -15.94 20.67 31.54
CA ALA A 102 -15.61 20.28 32.91
C ALA A 102 -16.64 19.30 33.50
N GLU A 103 -17.94 19.58 33.36
CA GLU A 103 -18.99 18.67 33.82
C GLU A 103 -18.93 17.30 33.14
N GLY A 104 -18.67 17.27 31.84
CA GLY A 104 -18.52 16.03 31.07
C GLY A 104 -17.33 15.20 31.52
N LEU A 105 -16.16 15.83 31.71
CA LEU A 105 -14.95 15.16 32.21
C LEU A 105 -15.17 14.60 33.63
N MET A 106 -15.90 15.33 34.48
CA MET A 106 -16.19 14.94 35.86
C MET A 106 -17.31 13.89 35.99
N LYS A 107 -17.91 13.40 34.90
CA LYS A 107 -18.86 12.27 34.96
C LYS A 107 -18.21 10.96 35.34
N VAL A 108 -16.95 10.77 34.96
CA VAL A 108 -16.15 9.56 35.22
C VAL A 108 -14.74 9.98 35.64
N PRO A 109 -14.57 10.60 36.84
CA PRO A 109 -13.29 11.14 37.26
C PRO A 109 -12.21 10.07 37.46
N GLU A 110 -12.61 8.82 37.76
CA GLU A 110 -11.70 7.69 37.98
C GLU A 110 -10.92 7.31 36.71
N GLN A 111 -11.39 7.72 35.53
CA GLN A 111 -10.68 7.45 34.27
C GLN A 111 -9.31 8.12 34.18
N PHE A 112 -9.04 9.12 35.04
CA PHE A 112 -7.78 9.85 35.07
C PHE A 112 -6.80 9.33 36.12
N ASP A 113 -7.16 8.31 36.90
CA ASP A 113 -6.33 7.82 38.00
C ASP A 113 -4.99 7.23 37.49
N GLY A 114 -3.87 7.81 37.93
CA GLY A 114 -2.54 7.36 37.54
C GLY A 114 -2.16 7.71 36.10
N THR A 115 -2.95 8.53 35.42
CA THR A 115 -2.78 8.80 33.98
C THR A 115 -1.98 10.07 33.68
N ARG A 116 -1.46 10.17 32.45
CA ARG A 116 -0.92 11.38 31.85
C ARG A 116 -1.88 11.92 30.81
N VAL A 117 -2.21 13.20 30.88
CA VAL A 117 -3.20 13.86 30.02
C VAL A 117 -2.53 14.95 29.20
N VAL A 118 -2.95 15.12 27.95
CA VAL A 118 -2.62 16.29 27.13
C VAL A 118 -3.89 17.08 26.81
N GLU A 119 -3.88 18.40 27.03
CA GLU A 119 -5.01 19.29 26.79
C GLU A 119 -4.76 20.17 25.55
N LEU A 120 -5.65 20.13 24.57
CA LEU A 120 -5.66 20.97 23.37
C LEU A 120 -6.52 22.21 23.57
N GLY A 121 -5.97 23.37 23.21
CA GLY A 121 -6.64 24.65 23.42
C GLY A 121 -6.72 24.98 24.91
N THR A 122 -5.59 24.86 25.60
CA THR A 122 -5.51 25.00 27.07
C THR A 122 -6.01 26.35 27.56
N GLY A 123 -5.87 27.41 26.75
CA GLY A 123 -6.36 28.74 27.08
C GLY A 123 -5.81 29.24 28.41
N SER A 124 -6.67 29.38 29.41
CA SER A 124 -6.30 29.85 30.76
C SER A 124 -5.73 28.77 31.68
N GLY A 125 -5.73 27.50 31.28
CA GLY A 125 -5.33 26.35 32.11
C GLY A 125 -6.38 25.88 33.11
N TRP A 126 -7.62 26.39 33.02
CA TRP A 126 -8.70 26.07 33.96
C TRP A 126 -9.04 24.57 34.04
N ILE A 127 -9.15 23.88 32.90
CA ILE A 127 -9.50 22.45 32.87
C ILE A 127 -8.35 21.60 33.42
N SER A 128 -7.11 21.86 32.97
CA SER A 128 -5.90 21.25 33.55
C SER A 128 -5.84 21.36 35.07
N LEU A 129 -6.07 22.56 35.62
CA LEU A 129 -6.08 22.78 37.06
C LEU A 129 -7.22 22.03 37.75
N LEU A 130 -8.43 22.04 37.16
CA LEU A 130 -9.57 21.28 37.66
C LEU A 130 -9.23 19.79 37.78
N LEU A 131 -8.61 19.19 36.75
CA LEU A 131 -8.22 17.79 36.75
C LEU A 131 -7.22 17.49 37.87
N LEU A 132 -6.18 18.32 38.02
CA LEU A 132 -5.17 18.17 39.08
C LEU A 132 -5.78 18.30 40.48
N PHE A 133 -6.81 19.13 40.68
CA PHE A 133 -7.47 19.30 41.97
C PHE A 133 -8.52 18.22 42.28
N ARG A 134 -9.13 17.59 41.27
CA ARG A 134 -10.32 16.75 41.45
C ARG A 134 -10.14 15.28 41.06
N THR A 135 -9.02 14.91 40.44
CA THR A 135 -8.74 13.57 39.94
C THR A 135 -7.32 13.14 40.29
N ASN A 136 -7.02 11.84 40.33
CA ASN A 136 -5.65 11.37 40.58
C ASN A 136 -4.77 11.36 39.32
N VAL A 137 -4.94 12.35 38.43
CA VAL A 137 -4.07 12.55 37.27
C VAL A 137 -2.64 12.86 37.72
N GLN A 138 -1.65 12.18 37.13
CA GLN A 138 -0.24 12.35 37.50
C GLN A 138 0.34 13.63 36.89
N GLU A 139 0.03 13.88 35.62
CA GLU A 139 0.57 14.99 34.85
C GLU A 139 -0.45 15.46 33.82
N VAL A 140 -0.55 16.78 33.64
CA VAL A 140 -1.27 17.38 32.52
C VAL A 140 -0.30 18.23 31.70
N VAL A 141 -0.27 18.00 30.38
CA VAL A 141 0.49 18.81 29.42
C VAL A 141 -0.50 19.65 28.61
N GLY A 142 -0.53 20.95 28.86
CA GLY A 142 -1.35 21.89 28.10
C GLY A 142 -0.66 22.38 26.82
N LEU A 143 -1.40 22.37 25.72
CA LEU A 143 -0.97 22.84 24.40
C LEU A 143 -1.88 23.97 23.93
N ASP A 144 -1.27 25.05 23.44
CA ASP A 144 -1.98 26.17 22.82
C ASP A 144 -1.10 26.82 21.74
N ILE A 145 -1.71 27.26 20.65
CA ILE A 145 -0.99 27.97 19.58
C ILE A 145 -0.78 29.45 19.94
N ASN A 146 -1.59 29.99 20.85
CA ASN A 146 -1.51 31.38 21.27
C ASN A 146 -0.47 31.54 22.41
N PRO A 147 0.66 32.24 22.17
CA PRO A 147 1.70 32.42 23.19
C PRO A 147 1.22 33.21 24.42
N VAL A 148 0.18 34.05 24.28
CA VAL A 148 -0.45 34.76 25.40
C VAL A 148 -1.20 33.78 26.30
N ALA A 149 -1.93 32.82 25.72
CA ALA A 149 -2.61 31.76 26.47
C ALA A 149 -1.61 30.89 27.23
N VAL A 150 -0.51 30.47 26.59
CA VAL A 150 0.58 29.73 27.24
C VAL A 150 1.12 30.47 28.46
N THR A 151 1.39 31.77 28.32
CA THR A 151 1.88 32.61 29.42
C THR A 151 0.86 32.70 30.56
N MET A 152 -0.43 32.92 30.25
CA MET A 152 -1.48 33.02 31.26
C MET A 152 -1.70 31.70 32.00
N ALA A 153 -1.74 30.58 31.29
CA ALA A 153 -1.89 29.25 31.88
C ALA A 153 -0.74 28.93 32.86
N ARG A 154 0.50 29.29 32.51
CA ARG A 154 1.66 29.12 33.41
C ARG A 154 1.56 30.01 34.65
N LEU A 155 1.19 31.29 34.49
CA LEU A 155 0.96 32.16 35.64
C LEU A 155 -0.17 31.63 36.53
N ASN A 156 -1.25 31.11 35.94
CA ASN A 156 -2.36 30.50 36.67
C ASN A 156 -1.94 29.21 37.39
N ALA A 157 -1.04 28.42 36.79
CA ALA A 157 -0.44 27.25 37.45
C ALA A 157 0.33 27.66 38.72
N TRP A 158 1.14 28.72 38.65
CA TRP A 158 1.84 29.28 39.81
C TRP A 158 0.89 29.87 40.84
N LEU A 159 -0.12 30.63 40.42
CA LEU A 159 -1.09 31.28 41.32
C LEU A 159 -1.88 30.26 42.14
N ASN A 160 -2.30 29.16 41.51
CA ASN A 160 -3.09 28.12 42.18
C ASN A 160 -2.22 27.01 42.81
N GLY A 161 -0.98 26.86 42.32
CA GLY A 161 0.00 25.87 42.77
C GLY A 161 0.91 26.32 43.91
N THR A 162 0.81 27.58 44.35
CA THR A 162 1.55 28.13 45.49
C THR A 162 0.63 28.92 46.42
N ARG A 163 1.07 29.16 47.66
CA ARG A 163 0.48 30.15 48.57
C ARG A 163 1.36 31.40 48.61
N GLU A 164 0.82 32.49 49.16
CA GLU A 164 1.55 33.76 49.27
C GLU A 164 2.87 33.65 50.05
N ASP A 165 2.94 32.72 51.01
CA ASP A 165 4.15 32.42 51.79
C ASP A 165 5.17 31.55 51.02
N GLY A 166 4.90 31.21 49.77
CA GLY A 166 5.75 30.37 48.92
C GLY A 166 5.57 28.87 49.11
N SER A 167 4.70 28.42 50.03
CA SER A 167 4.41 26.99 50.19
C SER A 167 3.68 26.42 48.97
N VAL A 168 4.02 25.19 48.62
CA VAL A 168 3.50 24.51 47.42
C VAL A 168 2.15 23.85 47.71
N VAL A 169 1.27 23.90 46.72
CA VAL A 169 -0.02 23.21 46.73
C VAL A 169 0.13 21.91 45.96
N LEU A 170 -0.29 20.80 46.58
CA LEU A 170 -0.27 19.48 45.96
C LEU A 170 -1.57 19.23 45.18
N SER A 171 -1.45 18.52 44.07
CA SER A 171 -2.56 17.90 43.35
C SER A 171 -3.20 16.79 44.19
N GLN A 172 -4.36 16.32 43.77
CA GLN A 172 -5.03 15.18 44.39
C GLN A 172 -4.17 13.91 44.33
N ALA A 173 -3.32 13.76 43.31
CA ALA A 173 -2.32 12.68 43.18
C ALA A 173 -1.07 12.87 44.06
N GLY A 174 -0.97 13.96 44.83
CA GLY A 174 0.13 14.22 45.77
C GLY A 174 1.36 14.90 45.17
N ALA A 175 1.33 15.35 43.91
CA ALA A 175 2.43 16.05 43.24
C ALA A 175 2.25 17.58 43.32
N PRO A 176 3.34 18.39 43.40
CA PRO A 176 3.26 19.84 43.24
C PRO A 176 2.50 20.24 41.96
N ILE A 177 1.46 21.07 42.06
CA ILE A 177 0.66 21.48 40.88
C ILE A 177 1.54 22.12 39.80
N VAL A 178 2.47 22.99 40.21
CA VAL A 178 3.41 23.65 39.29
C VAL A 178 4.37 22.66 38.61
N GLY A 179 4.62 21.50 39.22
CA GLY A 179 5.43 20.44 38.63
C GLY A 179 4.61 19.45 37.79
N ALA A 180 3.33 19.26 38.12
CA ALA A 180 2.42 18.34 37.45
C ALA A 180 1.68 18.98 36.26
N PHE A 181 1.74 20.31 36.09
CA PHE A 181 1.16 21.03 34.96
C PHE A 181 2.25 21.68 34.10
N ARG A 182 2.47 21.17 32.89
CA ARG A 182 3.40 21.73 31.91
C ARG A 182 2.63 22.36 30.75
N ILE A 183 3.04 23.52 30.25
CA ILE A 183 2.34 24.20 29.15
C ILE A 183 3.33 24.57 28.03
N ILE A 184 3.00 24.23 26.79
CA ILE A 184 3.86 24.36 25.61
C ILE A 184 3.11 25.09 24.49
N GLU A 185 3.80 25.98 23.78
CA GLU A 185 3.31 26.55 22.53
C GLU A 185 3.38 25.49 21.42
N SER A 186 2.23 25.13 20.84
CA SER A 186 2.16 24.04 19.87
C SER A 186 0.94 24.20 18.96
N ASP A 187 1.13 23.94 17.67
CA ASP A 187 0.02 23.60 16.77
C ASP A 187 -0.50 22.21 17.18
N LEU A 188 -1.66 22.19 17.85
CA LEU A 188 -2.30 20.98 18.36
C LEU A 188 -1.27 20.10 19.10
N LEU A 189 -1.07 18.84 18.70
CA LEU A 189 -0.19 17.87 19.32
C LEU A 189 1.23 17.83 18.71
N GLN A 190 1.57 18.74 17.80
CA GLN A 190 2.82 18.65 17.04
C GLN A 190 4.08 18.65 17.93
N ALA A 191 4.12 19.50 18.97
CA ALA A 191 5.27 19.56 19.88
C ALA A 191 5.48 18.25 20.65
N VAL A 192 4.40 17.64 21.17
CA VAL A 192 4.51 16.40 21.95
C VAL A 192 4.81 15.17 21.09
N ILE A 193 4.34 15.17 19.83
CA ILE A 193 4.72 14.17 18.82
C ILE A 193 6.21 14.26 18.49
N ALA A 194 6.74 15.47 18.30
CA ALA A 194 8.16 15.69 18.05
C ALA A 194 9.03 15.24 19.25
N GLU A 195 8.55 15.43 20.48
CA GLU A 195 9.19 14.95 21.71
C GLU A 195 9.00 13.45 21.97
N ARG A 196 8.22 12.73 21.14
CA ARG A 196 7.90 11.29 21.27
C ARG A 196 7.33 10.92 22.65
N GLN A 197 6.37 11.69 23.12
CA GLN A 197 5.72 11.46 24.40
C GLN A 197 4.35 10.81 24.24
N ASP A 198 4.09 9.79 25.06
CA ASP A 198 2.82 9.09 25.06
C ASP A 198 1.92 9.50 26.23
N PHE A 199 0.63 9.64 25.95
CA PHE A 199 -0.43 10.07 26.87
C PHE A 199 -1.56 9.05 26.95
N ASP A 200 -2.20 8.96 28.10
CA ASP A 200 -3.37 8.10 28.30
C ASP A 200 -4.65 8.78 27.79
N HIS A 201 -4.71 10.12 27.86
CA HIS A 201 -5.84 10.90 27.35
C HIS A 201 -5.38 12.12 26.56
N VAL A 202 -6.03 12.35 25.43
CA VAL A 202 -6.04 13.64 24.72
C VAL A 202 -7.39 14.28 25.00
N ILE A 203 -7.40 15.44 25.63
CA ILE A 203 -8.62 16.20 25.88
C ILE A 203 -8.54 17.53 25.17
N GLY A 204 -9.67 18.14 24.82
CA GLY A 204 -9.61 19.44 24.15
C GLY A 204 -10.92 20.19 24.05
N CYS A 205 -10.80 21.51 24.17
CA CYS A 205 -11.85 22.47 23.88
C CYS A 205 -11.35 23.40 22.78
N ILE A 206 -11.22 22.85 21.57
CA ILE A 206 -10.72 23.56 20.38
C ILE A 206 -11.87 24.07 19.50
N PRO A 207 -11.69 25.20 18.79
CA PRO A 207 -12.78 25.84 18.05
C PRO A 207 -13.21 25.05 16.81
N GLN A 208 -14.46 25.28 16.40
CA GLN A 208 -15.02 24.83 15.12
C GLN A 208 -15.14 26.06 14.20
N VAL A 209 -14.34 26.10 13.14
CA VAL A 209 -14.25 27.24 12.22
C VAL A 209 -14.88 26.87 10.89
N LEU A 210 -15.89 27.63 10.45
CA LEU A 210 -16.58 27.40 9.18
C LEU A 210 -15.89 28.18 8.06
N HIS A 211 -15.53 27.50 6.96
CA HIS A 211 -15.06 28.15 5.74
C HIS A 211 -16.14 28.11 4.66
N PRO A 212 -16.67 29.26 4.22
CA PRO A 212 -17.32 29.36 2.91
C PRO A 212 -16.23 29.45 1.82
N GLU A 213 -16.40 28.72 0.70
CA GLU A 213 -15.43 28.66 -0.41
C GLU A 213 -14.81 30.03 -0.77
N GLY A 214 -13.47 30.12 -0.77
CA GLY A 214 -12.75 31.30 -1.27
C GLY A 214 -11.26 31.39 -0.86
N ASN A 215 -10.38 31.35 -1.87
CA ASN A 215 -8.93 31.59 -1.89
C ASN A 215 -8.31 32.32 -0.67
N SER A 216 -7.30 31.70 -0.05
CA SER A 216 -6.35 32.41 0.82
C SER A 216 -4.97 32.50 0.17
N GLU A 217 -4.63 33.66 -0.39
CA GLU A 217 -3.24 34.07 -0.49
C GLU A 217 -2.71 34.32 0.94
N ALA A 218 -1.50 33.81 1.21
CA ALA A 218 -0.82 33.95 2.48
C ALA A 218 -0.58 35.43 2.82
N ALA A 219 -1.23 35.95 3.85
CA ALA A 219 -0.91 37.23 4.44
C ALA A 219 0.26 37.07 5.43
N GLU A 220 1.35 37.83 5.21
CA GLU A 220 2.48 37.92 6.14
C GLU A 220 2.04 38.47 7.52
N PRO A 221 2.67 38.03 8.63
CA PRO A 221 2.19 38.37 9.98
C PRO A 221 2.70 39.75 10.43
N ARG A 222 1.78 40.68 10.67
CA ARG A 222 1.94 41.73 11.69
C ARG A 222 0.83 41.53 12.71
N LEU A 223 1.19 41.49 13.99
CA LEU A 223 0.31 41.09 15.11
C LEU A 223 -0.60 42.23 15.58
N SER A 224 -1.89 42.17 15.28
CA SER A 224 -2.95 42.85 16.06
C SER A 224 -3.63 41.87 17.03
N GLU A 225 -4.25 42.37 18.11
CA GLU A 225 -5.04 41.57 19.08
C GLU A 225 -6.17 40.76 18.41
N ARG A 226 -6.70 41.25 17.29
CA ARG A 226 -7.71 40.56 16.48
C ARG A 226 -7.11 39.44 15.63
N GLU A 227 -5.87 39.59 15.15
CA GLU A 227 -5.15 38.53 14.43
C GLU A 227 -4.59 37.44 15.36
N LEU A 228 -4.28 37.75 16.62
CA LEU A 228 -4.00 36.76 17.68
C LEU A 228 -5.27 35.98 18.09
N TYR A 229 -6.42 36.63 18.04
CA TYR A 229 -7.73 35.99 18.17
C TYR A 229 -8.03 35.09 16.95
N ASP A 230 -7.71 35.53 15.74
CA ASP A 230 -7.90 34.77 14.49
C ASP A 230 -6.87 33.62 14.31
N LEU A 231 -5.68 33.70 14.92
CA LEU A 231 -4.69 32.60 15.01
C LEU A 231 -5.22 31.36 15.73
N SER A 232 -6.26 31.52 16.56
CA SER A 232 -6.96 30.39 17.19
C SER A 232 -7.96 29.72 16.24
N ASN A 233 -8.29 30.36 15.10
CA ASN A 233 -9.32 29.98 14.15
C ASN A 233 -8.76 29.69 12.73
N TYR A 234 -7.71 28.87 12.62
CA TYR A 234 -7.12 28.49 11.33
C TYR A 234 -7.62 27.13 10.84
N CYS A 235 -7.87 27.00 9.54
CA CYS A 235 -8.13 25.72 8.89
C CYS A 235 -7.61 25.72 7.44
N PHE A 236 -7.15 24.54 7.02
CA PHE A 236 -6.81 24.23 5.63
C PHE A 236 -7.87 23.26 5.10
N GLU A 237 -8.32 23.44 3.86
CA GLU A 237 -9.20 22.48 3.19
C GLU A 237 -8.46 21.16 2.94
N GLN A 238 -9.08 20.02 3.29
CA GLN A 238 -8.54 18.68 3.11
C GLN A 238 -9.21 17.89 1.97
N GLY A 239 -10.19 18.47 1.28
CA GLY A 239 -10.94 17.83 0.19
C GLY A 239 -11.97 16.79 0.65
N ILE A 240 -12.39 16.80 1.92
CA ILE A 240 -13.32 15.81 2.51
C ILE A 240 -14.62 16.47 2.98
N LEU A 241 -15.68 15.67 3.18
CA LEU A 241 -17.02 16.15 3.58
C LEU A 241 -16.96 17.00 4.87
N GLU A 242 -16.06 16.64 5.79
CA GLU A 242 -15.83 17.26 7.09
C GLU A 242 -15.35 18.71 7.00
N ASP A 243 -14.66 19.09 5.91
CA ASP A 243 -14.25 20.48 5.66
C ASP A 243 -15.47 21.41 5.59
N ARG A 244 -16.60 20.88 5.15
CA ARG A 244 -17.85 21.61 4.95
C ARG A 244 -18.65 21.81 6.24
N PHE A 245 -18.23 21.19 7.35
CA PHE A 245 -18.91 21.26 8.65
C PHE A 245 -18.15 22.09 9.70
N GLY A 246 -17.02 22.69 9.32
CA GLY A 246 -16.12 23.38 10.26
C GLY A 246 -15.43 22.43 11.26
N LEU A 247 -15.23 21.18 10.84
CA LEU A 247 -14.52 20.14 11.56
C LEU A 247 -13.04 19.88 11.17
N PRO A 248 -12.37 20.57 10.20
CA PRO A 248 -11.02 20.17 9.78
C PRO A 248 -9.98 20.21 10.91
N LEU A 249 -10.07 21.18 11.83
CA LEU A 249 -9.17 21.26 12.99
C LEU A 249 -9.37 20.07 13.94
N ILE A 250 -10.62 19.65 14.14
CA ILE A 250 -10.97 18.48 14.97
C ILE A 250 -10.47 17.19 14.32
N ALA A 251 -10.69 17.06 13.02
CA ALA A 251 -10.19 15.95 12.21
C ALA A 251 -8.66 15.81 12.33
N ARG A 252 -7.91 16.92 12.19
CA ARG A 252 -6.45 16.95 12.35
C ARG A 252 -6.00 16.70 13.79
N ALA A 253 -6.81 17.05 14.80
CA ALA A 253 -6.52 16.67 16.18
C ALA A 253 -6.68 15.16 16.40
N LEU A 254 -7.70 14.53 15.81
CA LEU A 254 -7.94 13.08 15.87
C LEU A 254 -6.88 12.28 15.10
N GLU A 255 -6.63 12.65 13.85
CA GLU A 255 -5.29 12.96 13.36
C GLU A 255 -4.10 12.62 14.28
N GLN A 256 -3.54 13.68 14.82
CA GLN A 256 -2.33 13.65 15.61
C GLN A 256 -2.47 12.84 16.91
N ALA A 257 -3.66 12.74 17.51
CA ALA A 257 -3.91 11.98 18.73
C ALA A 257 -3.51 10.51 18.60
N GLN A 258 -3.67 9.92 17.40
CA GLN A 258 -3.24 8.55 17.15
C GLN A 258 -1.73 8.34 17.21
N VAL A 259 -0.92 9.39 17.16
CA VAL A 259 0.55 9.24 17.18
C VAL A 259 1.09 9.26 18.62
N CYS A 260 0.36 9.90 19.55
CA CYS A 260 0.82 10.12 20.93
C CYS A 260 -0.07 9.47 22.00
N LEU A 261 -1.11 8.73 21.63
CA LEU A 261 -1.93 7.98 22.59
C LEU A 261 -1.30 6.62 22.90
N LYS A 262 -1.26 6.28 24.19
CA LYS A 262 -0.94 4.93 24.65
C LYS A 262 -2.05 3.95 24.24
N ARG A 263 -1.73 2.66 24.32
CA ARG A 263 -2.71 1.58 24.12
C ARG A 263 -3.91 1.75 25.06
N GLY A 264 -5.12 1.76 24.50
CA GLY A 264 -6.36 1.97 25.24
C GLY A 264 -6.61 3.44 25.65
N GLY A 265 -5.78 4.36 25.14
CA GLY A 265 -5.94 5.79 25.38
C GLY A 265 -7.18 6.35 24.71
N LYS A 266 -7.65 7.49 25.24
CA LYS A 266 -8.95 8.07 24.86
C LYS A 266 -8.81 9.51 24.40
N VAL A 267 -9.67 9.90 23.46
CA VAL A 267 -9.83 11.30 23.05
C VAL A 267 -11.13 11.83 23.64
N THR A 268 -11.11 12.95 24.37
CA THR A 268 -12.33 13.60 24.88
C THR A 268 -12.41 15.05 24.42
N LEU A 269 -13.37 15.36 23.55
CA LEU A 269 -13.54 16.69 22.95
C LEU A 269 -14.93 17.23 23.20
N ILE A 270 -15.03 18.53 23.46
CA ILE A 270 -16.31 19.25 23.38
C ILE A 270 -16.49 19.84 21.99
N LEU A 271 -17.66 19.59 21.39
CA LEU A 271 -18.00 20.01 20.03
C LEU A 271 -19.37 20.68 20.02
N GLY A 272 -19.54 21.69 19.17
CA GLY A 272 -20.85 22.22 18.83
C GLY A 272 -21.61 21.19 17.98
N GLY A 273 -22.85 20.91 18.36
CA GLY A 273 -23.72 19.90 17.75
C GLY A 273 -24.40 20.35 16.45
N ARG A 274 -24.02 21.50 15.87
CA ARG A 274 -24.61 22.03 14.62
C ARG A 274 -24.48 21.06 13.44
N PRO A 275 -23.34 20.37 13.22
CA PRO A 275 -23.23 19.37 12.14
C PRO A 275 -24.16 18.16 12.32
N GLY A 276 -24.70 17.96 13.52
CA GLY A 276 -25.48 16.79 13.87
C GLY A 276 -24.63 15.63 14.41
N PRO A 277 -25.22 14.76 15.27
CA PRO A 277 -24.49 13.62 15.84
C PRO A 277 -23.97 12.63 14.80
N GLU A 278 -24.70 12.40 13.71
CA GLU A 278 -24.32 11.44 12.66
C GLU A 278 -23.05 11.89 11.92
N ALA A 279 -22.98 13.16 11.51
CA ALA A 279 -21.79 13.71 10.85
C ALA A 279 -20.56 13.71 11.76
N ILE A 280 -20.74 14.11 13.03
CA ILE A 280 -19.67 14.08 14.02
C ILE A 280 -19.20 12.64 14.27
N ALA A 281 -20.13 11.70 14.50
CA ALA A 281 -19.79 10.30 14.73
C ALA A 281 -19.05 9.71 13.52
N SER A 282 -19.51 9.99 12.29
CA SER A 282 -18.83 9.57 11.06
C SER A 282 -17.37 10.04 11.00
N MET A 283 -17.08 11.29 11.39
CA MET A 283 -15.70 11.83 11.42
C MET A 283 -14.78 11.01 12.35
N PHE A 284 -15.28 10.60 13.53
CA PHE A 284 -14.54 9.74 14.47
C PHE A 284 -14.37 8.32 13.89
N VAL A 285 -15.46 7.70 13.42
CA VAL A 285 -15.48 6.31 12.95
C VAL A 285 -14.59 6.10 11.72
N ARG A 286 -14.60 7.03 10.76
CA ARG A 286 -13.70 6.98 9.58
C ARG A 286 -12.22 7.01 9.96
N ARG A 287 -11.90 7.60 11.11
CA ARG A 287 -10.55 7.65 11.68
C ARG A 287 -10.26 6.46 12.61
N GLY A 288 -11.15 5.48 12.76
CA GLY A 288 -10.92 4.32 13.61
C GLY A 288 -11.15 4.59 15.10
N TYR A 289 -12.06 5.52 15.42
CA TYR A 289 -12.53 5.77 16.78
C TYR A 289 -13.99 5.35 16.96
N GLU A 290 -14.33 4.87 18.15
CA GLU A 290 -15.70 4.64 18.62
C GLU A 290 -16.15 5.81 19.51
N PRO A 291 -16.94 6.76 18.98
CA PRO A 291 -17.40 7.90 19.75
C PRO A 291 -18.63 7.57 20.62
N GLU A 292 -18.65 8.09 21.83
CA GLU A 292 -19.81 8.12 22.72
C GLU A 292 -20.02 9.53 23.27
N ILE A 293 -21.28 9.93 23.47
CA ILE A 293 -21.62 11.21 24.08
C ILE A 293 -21.67 11.02 25.60
N LEU A 294 -20.72 11.61 26.32
CA LEU A 294 -20.71 11.61 27.79
C LEU A 294 -21.68 12.61 28.40
N TRP A 295 -21.81 13.76 27.74
CA TRP A 295 -22.60 14.87 28.23
C TRP A 295 -23.09 15.73 27.08
N SER A 296 -24.30 16.24 27.22
CA SER A 296 -24.90 17.16 26.26
C SER A 296 -25.58 18.31 26.99
N ARG A 297 -25.38 19.53 26.50
CA ARG A 297 -26.08 20.71 27.01
C ARG A 297 -26.58 21.56 25.85
N ARG A 298 -27.87 21.89 25.86
CA ARG A 298 -28.44 22.84 24.92
C ARG A 298 -28.24 24.28 25.38
N ILE A 299 -27.64 25.09 24.51
CA ILE A 299 -27.39 26.50 24.77
C ILE A 299 -28.07 27.39 23.73
N THR A 300 -28.32 28.64 24.10
CA THR A 300 -28.80 29.65 23.16
C THR A 300 -27.70 29.97 22.15
N GLN A 301 -28.07 30.11 20.89
CA GLN A 301 -27.18 30.52 19.81
C GLN A 301 -26.83 32.01 19.99
N ALA A 302 -25.55 32.33 19.96
CA ALA A 302 -25.09 33.71 20.07
C ALA A 302 -25.47 34.52 18.83
N ASP A 303 -25.87 35.78 19.03
CA ASP A 303 -26.40 36.69 18.01
C ASP A 303 -25.35 37.12 16.97
N ASP A 304 -24.07 36.99 17.30
CA ASP A 304 -22.91 37.39 16.51
C ASP A 304 -22.39 36.29 15.56
N THR A 305 -22.95 35.07 15.64
CA THR A 305 -22.54 33.96 14.78
C THR A 305 -23.17 34.07 13.38
N ASP A 306 -22.35 34.13 12.33
CA ASP A 306 -22.85 34.17 10.95
C ASP A 306 -23.41 32.82 10.48
N LEU A 307 -24.70 32.60 10.69
CA LEU A 307 -25.42 31.42 10.21
C LEU A 307 -25.76 31.46 8.71
N LYS A 308 -25.56 32.58 8.00
CA LYS A 308 -25.89 32.66 6.55
C LYS A 308 -24.97 31.78 5.71
N SER A 309 -23.72 31.61 6.16
CA SER A 309 -22.76 30.67 5.57
C SER A 309 -23.30 29.23 5.56
N LEU A 310 -23.94 28.80 6.65
CA LEU A 310 -24.52 27.47 6.79
C LEU A 310 -25.71 27.24 5.85
N VAL A 311 -26.57 28.25 5.64
CA VAL A 311 -27.70 28.17 4.70
C VAL A 311 -27.21 27.92 3.28
N LYS A 312 -26.13 28.59 2.85
CA LYS A 312 -25.54 28.39 1.52
C LYS A 312 -25.06 26.94 1.36
N LEU A 313 -24.45 26.37 2.40
CA LEU A 313 -23.99 24.99 2.41
C LEU A 313 -25.15 23.98 2.36
N GLU A 314 -26.25 24.22 3.11
CA GLU A 314 -27.46 23.39 3.03
C GLU A 314 -28.04 23.37 1.62
N GLN A 315 -28.13 24.54 0.97
CA GLN A 315 -28.73 24.68 -0.37
C GLN A 315 -27.84 24.11 -1.48
N ALA A 316 -26.51 24.33 -1.40
CA ALA A 316 -25.57 23.88 -2.42
C ALA A 316 -25.37 22.36 -2.43
N HIS A 317 -25.52 21.70 -1.27
CA HIS A 317 -25.11 20.30 -1.11
C HIS A 317 -26.14 19.38 -0.46
N GLY A 318 -27.33 19.89 -0.11
CA GLY A 318 -28.38 19.07 0.53
C GLY A 318 -28.05 18.61 1.95
N ILE A 319 -27.08 19.26 2.60
CA ILE A 319 -26.65 18.98 3.97
C ILE A 319 -27.68 19.53 4.96
N LYS A 320 -27.89 18.85 6.10
CA LYS A 320 -28.82 19.31 7.16
C LYS A 320 -28.05 19.66 8.43
N PHE A 321 -28.07 20.94 8.83
CA PHE A 321 -27.56 21.35 10.14
C PHE A 321 -28.65 21.19 11.22
N HIS A 322 -28.22 21.15 12.48
CA HIS A 322 -29.07 20.88 13.63
C HIS A 322 -29.20 22.11 14.54
N PHE A 323 -30.38 22.75 14.48
CA PHE A 323 -30.80 23.83 15.40
C PHE A 323 -32.10 23.46 16.10
N PHE A 324 -32.48 24.20 17.14
CA PHE A 324 -33.66 23.90 17.95
C PHE A 324 -34.43 25.17 18.33
N MET A 325 -35.76 25.10 18.35
CA MET A 325 -36.62 26.22 18.74
C MET A 325 -36.53 26.56 20.23
N SER A 326 -36.20 25.57 21.07
CA SER A 326 -36.18 25.72 22.52
C SER A 326 -35.25 24.70 23.18
N ARG A 327 -34.95 24.91 24.47
CA ARG A 327 -34.20 23.96 25.30
C ARG A 327 -34.78 22.55 25.33
N ASN A 328 -36.10 22.41 25.12
CA ASN A 328 -36.84 21.14 25.23
C ASN A 328 -37.27 20.56 23.88
N SER A 329 -36.91 21.18 22.76
CA SER A 329 -37.29 20.72 21.43
C SER A 329 -36.71 19.33 21.13
N ARG A 330 -37.53 18.40 20.63
CA ARG A 330 -37.08 17.05 20.25
C ARG A 330 -36.60 16.94 18.81
N GLU A 331 -37.08 17.83 17.96
CA GLU A 331 -36.76 17.85 16.52
C GLU A 331 -35.86 19.03 16.18
N SER A 332 -34.97 18.81 15.22
CA SER A 332 -34.08 19.84 14.71
C SER A 332 -34.71 20.67 13.59
N LEU A 333 -34.31 21.93 13.51
CA LEU A 333 -34.57 22.87 12.44
C LEU A 333 -33.38 22.92 11.50
N SER A 334 -33.63 23.22 10.22
CA SER A 334 -32.58 23.57 9.26
C SER A 334 -31.92 24.90 9.61
N ALA A 335 -30.71 25.14 9.10
CA ALA A 335 -30.03 26.43 9.20
C ALA A 335 -30.89 27.55 8.59
N GLU A 336 -31.57 27.30 7.47
CA GLU A 336 -32.45 28.28 6.85
C GLU A 336 -33.58 28.72 7.80
N THR A 337 -34.21 27.76 8.48
CA THR A 337 -35.29 28.03 9.43
C THR A 337 -34.77 28.77 10.66
N ALA A 338 -33.60 28.38 11.17
CA ALA A 338 -32.94 29.05 12.28
C ALA A 338 -32.63 30.53 11.98
N VAL A 339 -32.09 30.83 10.79
CA VAL A 339 -31.81 32.21 10.37
C VAL A 339 -33.10 33.05 10.33
N ARG A 340 -34.20 32.50 9.79
CA ARG A 340 -35.49 33.18 9.75
C ARG A 340 -36.05 33.44 11.15
N MET A 341 -35.86 32.52 12.10
CA MET A 341 -36.27 32.69 13.49
C MET A 341 -35.50 33.81 14.19
N LEU A 342 -34.17 33.85 14.05
CA LEU A 342 -33.34 34.92 14.61
C LEU A 342 -33.72 36.28 14.01
N GLN A 343 -33.98 36.36 12.70
CA GLN A 343 -34.46 37.58 12.04
C GLN A 343 -35.83 38.05 12.55
N ALA A 344 -36.67 37.12 13.00
CA ALA A 344 -37.95 37.41 13.62
C ALA A 344 -37.85 37.77 15.12
N GLY A 345 -36.63 37.83 15.69
CA GLY A 345 -36.39 38.16 17.09
C GLY A 345 -36.65 37.02 18.07
N HIS A 346 -36.64 35.76 17.58
CA HIS A 346 -36.77 34.58 18.42
C HIS A 346 -35.40 33.93 18.68
N ASP A 347 -35.21 33.44 19.90
CA ASP A 347 -34.04 32.63 20.26
C ASP A 347 -33.99 31.34 19.43
N VAL A 348 -32.77 30.97 19.03
CA VAL A 348 -32.45 29.65 18.48
C VAL A 348 -31.45 28.96 19.40
N TYR A 349 -31.51 27.65 19.45
CA TYR A 349 -30.67 26.83 20.32
C TYR A 349 -29.84 25.82 19.52
N HIS A 350 -28.68 25.45 20.05
CA HIS A 350 -27.86 24.34 19.55
C HIS A 350 -27.29 23.55 20.72
N ASP A 351 -26.85 22.32 20.46
CA ASP A 351 -26.27 21.45 21.47
C ASP A 351 -24.75 21.68 21.57
N LEU A 352 -24.21 21.60 22.78
CA LEU A 352 -22.81 21.34 23.08
C LEU A 352 -22.69 19.89 23.51
N LEU A 353 -21.81 19.14 22.86
CA LEU A 353 -21.67 17.70 23.03
C LEU A 353 -20.25 17.40 23.49
N VAL A 354 -20.10 16.72 24.63
CA VAL A 354 -18.83 16.18 25.10
C VAL A 354 -18.73 14.74 24.62
N TYR A 355 -17.91 14.54 23.59
CA TYR A 355 -17.59 13.23 23.06
C TYR A 355 -16.39 12.65 23.78
N ARG A 356 -16.50 11.39 24.18
CA ARG A 356 -15.34 10.54 24.45
C ARG A 356 -15.24 9.54 23.31
N ALA A 357 -14.04 9.29 22.85
CA ALA A 357 -13.79 8.35 21.79
C ALA A 357 -12.63 7.44 22.17
N SER A 358 -12.89 6.13 22.10
CA SER A 358 -11.85 5.10 22.27
C SER A 358 -11.45 4.60 20.89
N THR A 359 -10.25 4.05 20.73
CA THR A 359 -9.88 3.43 19.44
C THR A 359 -10.73 2.19 19.18
N ALA A 360 -11.29 2.08 17.97
CA ALA A 360 -12.11 0.94 17.55
C ALA A 360 -11.33 -0.37 17.48
N PHE A 361 -10.01 -0.29 17.31
CA PHE A 361 -9.12 -1.44 17.19
C PHE A 361 -8.11 -1.45 18.35
N GLU A 362 -7.85 -2.61 18.95
CA GLU A 362 -6.74 -2.76 19.90
C GLU A 362 -5.39 -2.92 19.18
N LYS A 363 -4.31 -2.45 19.82
CA LYS A 363 -2.86 -2.68 19.56
C LYS A 363 -2.30 -2.37 18.15
N ALA A 364 -2.98 -2.69 17.05
CA ALA A 364 -2.48 -2.63 15.67
C ALA A 364 -2.68 -1.27 14.98
N ALA A 365 -3.77 -0.55 15.26
CA ALA A 365 -4.05 0.75 14.61
C ALA A 365 -2.96 1.81 14.90
N PHE A 366 -2.41 1.81 16.11
CA PHE A 366 -1.33 2.72 16.50
C PHE A 366 0.01 2.36 15.85
N GLY A 367 0.31 1.06 15.69
CA GLY A 367 1.50 0.60 14.99
C GLY A 367 1.48 1.02 13.52
N PHE A 368 0.38 0.74 12.83
CA PHE A 368 0.19 1.12 11.43
C PHE A 368 0.34 2.63 11.20
N VAL A 369 -0.39 3.46 11.95
CA VAL A 369 -0.34 4.92 11.82
C VAL A 369 1.04 5.47 12.16
N SER A 370 1.68 4.95 13.21
CA SER A 370 3.06 5.31 13.55
C SER A 370 4.03 4.95 12.42
N ASN A 371 3.87 3.80 11.78
CA ASN A 371 4.70 3.39 10.66
C ASN A 371 4.48 4.27 9.43
N LEU A 372 3.24 4.69 9.12
CA LEU A 372 2.97 5.67 8.07
C LEU A 372 3.73 6.98 8.31
N HIS A 373 3.67 7.49 9.55
CA HIS A 373 4.40 8.70 9.94
C HIS A 373 5.91 8.52 9.77
N ARG A 374 6.47 7.39 10.21
CA ARG A 374 7.90 7.06 10.05
C ARG A 374 8.31 6.90 8.59
N MET A 375 7.39 6.53 7.71
CA MET A 375 7.60 6.47 6.26
C MET A 375 7.42 7.82 5.56
N SER A 376 7.01 8.89 6.27
CA SER A 376 6.60 10.18 5.69
C SER A 376 5.41 10.05 4.74
N LEU A 377 4.47 9.16 5.08
CA LEU A 377 3.23 8.91 4.32
C LEU A 377 1.99 9.41 5.07
N ASP A 378 2.12 10.47 5.88
CA ASP A 378 1.02 11.04 6.66
C ASP A 378 -0.17 11.48 5.80
N SER A 379 0.09 11.93 4.56
CA SER A 379 -0.96 12.33 3.62
C SER A 379 -1.89 11.18 3.25
N LEU A 380 -1.36 9.96 3.14
CA LEU A 380 -2.15 8.76 2.80
C LEU A 380 -3.28 8.53 3.79
N ARG A 381 -3.06 8.84 5.08
CA ARG A 381 -4.07 8.65 6.11
C ARG A 381 -5.36 9.41 5.83
N LYS A 382 -5.28 10.57 5.18
CA LYS A 382 -6.45 11.37 4.82
C LYS A 382 -7.32 10.69 3.77
N GLU A 383 -6.73 9.76 3.03
CA GLU A 383 -7.36 9.04 1.93
C GLU A 383 -7.96 7.69 2.39
N LEU A 384 -7.54 7.18 3.56
CA LEU A 384 -7.99 5.89 4.10
C LEU A 384 -9.29 6.03 4.91
N ASP A 385 -10.19 5.07 4.74
CA ASP A 385 -11.44 4.97 5.53
C ASP A 385 -11.46 3.69 6.36
N PHE A 386 -11.28 3.85 7.68
CA PHE A 386 -11.23 2.72 8.60
C PHE A 386 -12.61 2.24 9.07
N SER A 387 -13.70 2.90 8.68
CA SER A 387 -15.05 2.61 9.21
C SER A 387 -15.58 1.22 8.86
N ARG A 388 -15.03 0.58 7.83
CA ARG A 388 -15.47 -0.72 7.30
C ARG A 388 -14.46 -1.83 7.54
N MET A 389 -13.36 -1.54 8.24
CA MET A 389 -12.27 -2.48 8.43
C MET A 389 -12.52 -3.42 9.61
N THR A 390 -12.11 -4.67 9.44
CA THR A 390 -12.09 -5.67 10.50
C THR A 390 -10.79 -5.61 11.31
N GLU A 391 -10.78 -6.20 12.50
CA GLU A 391 -9.56 -6.30 13.32
C GLU A 391 -8.45 -7.11 12.62
N GLU A 392 -8.83 -8.17 11.88
CA GLU A 392 -7.91 -8.99 11.08
C GLU A 392 -7.24 -8.16 9.98
N GLN A 393 -8.00 -7.32 9.26
CA GLN A 393 -7.43 -6.41 8.26
C GLN A 393 -6.49 -5.37 8.89
N MET A 394 -6.85 -4.79 10.04
CA MET A 394 -6.00 -3.83 10.73
C MET A 394 -4.70 -4.46 11.27
N SER A 395 -4.77 -5.69 11.80
CA SER A 395 -3.60 -6.48 12.20
C SER A 395 -2.66 -6.74 11.03
N PHE A 396 -3.23 -7.12 9.88
CA PHE A 396 -2.47 -7.31 8.64
C PHE A 396 -1.80 -6.01 8.18
N LEU A 397 -2.53 -4.88 8.19
CA LEU A 397 -1.96 -3.58 7.78
C LEU A 397 -0.80 -3.13 8.67
N ASP A 398 -0.86 -3.36 9.98
CA ASP A 398 0.26 -3.07 10.87
C ASP A 398 1.51 -3.86 10.43
N ARG A 399 1.38 -5.18 10.24
CA ARG A 399 2.49 -6.00 9.72
C ARG A 399 2.99 -5.56 8.35
N LEU A 400 2.06 -5.25 7.44
CA LEU A 400 2.38 -4.73 6.11
C LEU A 400 3.19 -3.44 6.20
N SER A 401 2.76 -2.49 7.02
CA SER A 401 3.48 -1.23 7.21
C SER A 401 4.83 -1.42 7.90
N GLN A 402 4.99 -2.42 8.78
CA GLN A 402 6.28 -2.76 9.37
C GLN A 402 7.23 -3.33 8.32
N GLU A 403 6.75 -4.19 7.43
CA GLU A 403 7.55 -4.75 6.34
C GLU A 403 7.96 -3.66 5.35
N LEU A 404 7.01 -2.82 4.90
CA LEU A 404 7.27 -1.69 4.01
C LEU A 404 8.19 -0.62 4.62
N LEU A 405 8.17 -0.47 5.94
CA LEU A 405 9.08 0.40 6.68
C LEU A 405 10.50 -0.20 6.76
N ARG A 406 10.64 -1.52 6.86
CA ARG A 406 11.93 -2.22 6.86
C ARG A 406 12.57 -2.25 5.48
N SER A 407 11.79 -2.60 4.46
CA SER A 407 12.22 -2.66 3.09
C SER A 407 11.16 -2.09 2.16
N ARG A 408 11.57 -1.16 1.30
CA ARG A 408 10.73 -0.65 0.20
C ARG A 408 10.98 -1.41 -1.10
N THR A 409 11.60 -2.57 -1.07
CA THR A 409 11.76 -3.42 -2.25
C THR A 409 10.55 -4.33 -2.40
N ILE A 410 10.16 -4.61 -3.65
CA ILE A 410 9.09 -5.55 -3.95
C ILE A 410 9.71 -6.67 -4.79
N PRO A 411 10.29 -7.69 -4.11
CA PRO A 411 11.10 -8.69 -4.77
C PRO A 411 10.27 -9.53 -5.73
N TYR A 412 10.95 -10.13 -6.69
CA TYR A 412 10.35 -11.03 -7.65
C TYR A 412 10.15 -12.42 -7.03
N PRO A 413 8.92 -12.93 -6.97
CA PRO A 413 8.62 -14.22 -6.35
C PRO A 413 9.25 -15.39 -7.11
N HIS A 414 9.71 -16.43 -6.43
CA HIS A 414 10.23 -17.65 -7.06
C HIS A 414 9.13 -18.39 -7.86
N GLU A 415 9.50 -19.14 -8.91
CA GLU A 415 8.60 -19.88 -9.81
C GLU A 415 7.77 -20.93 -9.05
N ARG A 416 8.39 -21.49 -8.01
CA ARG A 416 7.83 -22.47 -7.07
C ARG A 416 7.23 -21.86 -5.80
N SER A 417 7.15 -20.53 -5.71
CA SER A 417 7.01 -19.76 -4.46
C SER A 417 8.23 -19.83 -3.53
N ASP A 418 8.34 -18.82 -2.67
CA ASP A 418 9.46 -18.71 -1.75
C ASP A 418 9.45 -19.83 -0.69
N LEU A 419 10.64 -20.25 -0.29
CA LEU A 419 10.84 -21.32 0.69
C LEU A 419 10.18 -21.00 2.04
N SER A 420 10.11 -19.72 2.41
CA SER A 420 9.46 -19.23 3.64
C SER A 420 7.96 -19.55 3.68
N LEU A 421 7.25 -19.35 2.58
CA LEU A 421 5.84 -19.70 2.45
C LEU A 421 5.63 -21.21 2.52
N ARG A 422 6.39 -21.98 1.73
CA ARG A 422 6.28 -23.44 1.70
C ARG A 422 6.56 -24.08 3.06
N LYS A 423 7.55 -23.57 3.82
CA LYS A 423 7.83 -24.04 5.19
C LYS A 423 6.66 -23.82 6.15
N ARG A 424 5.97 -22.68 6.06
CA ARG A 424 4.81 -22.36 6.91
C ARG A 424 3.60 -23.22 6.54
N LEU A 425 3.32 -23.35 5.25
CA LEU A 425 2.24 -24.20 4.76
C LEU A 425 2.48 -25.67 5.12
N SER A 426 3.69 -26.20 4.91
CA SER A 426 4.09 -27.55 5.35
C SER A 426 3.89 -27.73 6.86
N LYS A 427 4.34 -26.76 7.67
CA LYS A 427 4.15 -26.79 9.12
C LYS A 427 2.66 -26.76 9.51
N PHE A 428 1.84 -25.97 8.82
CA PHE A 428 0.39 -25.93 9.01
C PHE A 428 -0.26 -27.28 8.70
N LEU A 429 0.03 -27.87 7.54
CA LEU A 429 -0.50 -29.18 7.12
C LEU A 429 -0.10 -30.28 8.12
N ARG A 430 1.14 -30.26 8.60
CA ARG A 430 1.62 -31.20 9.62
C ARG A 430 0.88 -31.04 10.95
N ILE A 431 0.70 -29.80 11.43
CA ILE A 431 0.12 -29.56 12.77
C ILE A 431 -1.40 -29.75 12.77
N TYR A 432 -2.10 -29.17 11.80
CA TYR A 432 -3.55 -29.10 11.79
C TYR A 432 -4.21 -30.20 10.96
N CYS A 433 -3.57 -30.60 9.86
CA CYS A 433 -4.08 -31.64 8.97
C CYS A 433 -3.45 -33.02 9.22
N GLN A 434 -2.47 -33.13 10.12
CA GLN A 434 -1.74 -34.37 10.42
C GLN A 434 -1.07 -35.00 9.19
N LEU A 435 -0.63 -34.16 8.26
CA LEU A 435 0.01 -34.58 7.01
C LEU A 435 1.49 -34.16 7.01
N PRO A 436 2.45 -35.09 7.13
CA PRO A 436 3.87 -34.77 7.07
C PRO A 436 4.30 -34.66 5.60
N VAL A 437 4.30 -33.44 5.07
CA VAL A 437 4.84 -33.09 3.75
C VAL A 437 5.94 -32.07 3.96
N GLU A 438 7.10 -32.29 3.34
CA GLU A 438 8.22 -31.36 3.44
C GLU A 438 8.10 -30.23 2.40
N ALA A 439 8.71 -29.08 2.70
CA ALA A 439 8.55 -27.87 1.88
C ALA A 439 9.05 -28.06 0.43
N ASP A 440 10.07 -28.89 0.23
CA ASP A 440 10.67 -29.29 -1.04
C ASP A 440 9.86 -30.30 -1.85
N GLU A 441 8.74 -30.80 -1.31
CA GLU A 441 7.76 -31.64 -2.01
C GLU A 441 6.55 -30.84 -2.50
N MET A 442 6.41 -29.58 -2.09
CA MET A 442 5.23 -28.75 -2.38
C MET A 442 5.43 -27.83 -3.58
N PHE A 443 4.46 -27.76 -4.49
CA PHE A 443 4.36 -26.69 -5.48
C PHE A 443 3.21 -25.77 -5.12
N VAL A 444 3.44 -24.46 -5.15
CA VAL A 444 2.43 -23.45 -4.82
C VAL A 444 2.30 -22.48 -6.00
N ALA A 445 1.09 -22.38 -6.52
CA ALA A 445 0.71 -21.53 -7.64
C ALA A 445 -0.15 -20.35 -7.14
N PRO A 446 -0.23 -19.24 -7.91
CA PRO A 446 -1.14 -18.16 -7.58
C PRO A 446 -2.62 -18.58 -7.66
N GLU A 447 -2.98 -19.52 -8.56
CA GLU A 447 -4.38 -19.83 -8.84
C GLU A 447 -4.60 -21.29 -9.22
N ARG A 448 -5.81 -21.80 -8.97
CA ARG A 448 -6.17 -23.19 -9.27
C ARG A 448 -6.23 -23.49 -10.76
N SER A 449 -6.68 -22.54 -11.57
CA SER A 449 -6.76 -22.69 -13.02
C SER A 449 -5.38 -22.86 -13.66
N GLU A 450 -4.39 -22.13 -13.17
CA GLU A 450 -2.99 -22.26 -13.61
C GLU A 450 -2.42 -23.61 -13.23
N LEU A 451 -2.61 -24.02 -11.97
CA LEU A 451 -2.12 -25.30 -11.46
C LEU A 451 -2.74 -26.49 -12.21
N LEU A 452 -4.06 -26.48 -12.43
CA LEU A 452 -4.72 -27.52 -13.23
C LEU A 452 -4.24 -27.50 -14.69
N SER A 453 -4.01 -26.32 -15.26
CA SER A 453 -3.49 -26.22 -16.63
C SER A 453 -2.11 -26.84 -16.77
N MET A 454 -1.24 -26.64 -15.77
CA MET A 454 0.06 -27.32 -15.69
C MET A 454 -0.10 -28.83 -15.58
N VAL A 455 -0.99 -29.33 -14.71
CA VAL A 455 -1.28 -30.77 -14.58
C VAL A 455 -1.71 -31.36 -15.92
N VAL A 456 -2.70 -30.76 -16.58
CA VAL A 456 -3.23 -31.24 -17.87
C VAL A 456 -2.16 -31.21 -18.96
N ASN A 457 -1.31 -30.17 -19.00
CA ASN A 457 -0.18 -30.12 -19.92
C ASN A 457 0.86 -31.22 -19.66
N MET A 458 1.03 -31.64 -18.40
CA MET A 458 1.97 -32.71 -18.04
C MET A 458 1.45 -34.10 -18.42
N VAL A 459 0.14 -34.35 -18.41
CA VAL A 459 -0.40 -35.73 -18.56
C VAL A 459 -1.31 -35.98 -19.77
N ALA A 460 -1.92 -34.94 -20.37
CA ALA A 460 -2.90 -35.11 -21.44
C ALA A 460 -2.33 -34.68 -22.80
N LYS A 461 -2.48 -35.52 -23.83
CA LYS A 461 -2.10 -35.17 -25.21
C LYS A 461 -3.14 -34.22 -25.84
N GLN A 462 -2.76 -33.52 -26.91
CA GLN A 462 -3.73 -32.78 -27.74
C GLN A 462 -4.76 -33.78 -28.27
N SER A 463 -6.06 -33.53 -28.04
CA SER A 463 -7.20 -34.43 -28.33
C SER A 463 -7.57 -35.49 -27.27
N CYS A 464 -6.93 -35.52 -26.10
CA CYS A 464 -7.43 -36.33 -24.97
C CYS A 464 -8.71 -35.73 -24.38
N SER A 465 -9.60 -36.59 -23.90
CA SER A 465 -10.78 -36.19 -23.13
C SER A 465 -10.40 -35.89 -21.68
N VAL A 466 -10.91 -34.78 -21.17
CA VAL A 466 -10.84 -34.36 -19.76
C VAL A 466 -12.27 -34.31 -19.24
N LEU A 467 -12.57 -35.10 -18.21
CA LEU A 467 -13.87 -35.13 -17.56
C LEU A 467 -13.87 -34.17 -16.37
N LEU A 468 -14.84 -33.26 -16.27
CA LEU A 468 -14.91 -32.24 -15.21
C LEU A 468 -16.28 -32.23 -14.52
N SER A 469 -16.28 -32.11 -13.20
CA SER A 469 -17.50 -31.86 -12.41
C SER A 469 -18.12 -30.48 -12.74
N GLU A 470 -19.44 -30.42 -12.84
CA GLU A 470 -20.22 -29.23 -13.20
C GLU A 470 -20.00 -28.05 -12.25
N SER A 471 -19.85 -28.33 -10.95
CA SER A 471 -19.57 -27.31 -9.92
C SER A 471 -18.27 -26.53 -10.15
N LEU A 472 -17.36 -27.04 -10.98
CA LEU A 472 -16.08 -26.41 -11.28
C LEU A 472 -16.09 -25.58 -12.58
N ARG A 473 -17.27 -25.43 -13.23
CA ARG A 473 -17.39 -24.74 -14.52
C ARG A 473 -16.94 -23.28 -14.48
N GLU A 474 -17.18 -22.58 -13.38
CA GLU A 474 -16.75 -21.18 -13.23
C GLU A 474 -15.22 -21.03 -13.19
N VAL A 475 -14.51 -22.03 -12.67
CA VAL A 475 -13.05 -22.00 -12.51
C VAL A 475 -12.35 -22.54 -13.75
N TYR A 476 -12.83 -23.68 -14.28
CA TYR A 476 -12.15 -24.44 -15.34
C TYR A 476 -12.86 -24.40 -16.70
N GLY A 477 -13.91 -23.60 -16.86
CA GLY A 477 -14.69 -23.49 -18.09
C GLY A 477 -13.87 -23.18 -19.36
N ARG A 478 -12.72 -22.54 -19.20
CA ARG A 478 -11.82 -22.15 -20.31
C ARG A 478 -10.76 -23.18 -20.65
N LEU A 479 -10.55 -24.20 -19.81
CA LEU A 479 -9.47 -25.19 -19.93
C LEU A 479 -9.40 -25.83 -21.34
N GLY A 480 -10.55 -26.24 -21.89
CA GLY A 480 -10.63 -26.84 -23.21
C GLY A 480 -10.19 -25.91 -24.34
N GLN A 481 -10.60 -24.63 -24.28
CA GLN A 481 -10.20 -23.62 -25.25
C GLN A 481 -8.72 -23.26 -25.13
N ASP A 482 -8.21 -23.19 -23.90
CA ASP A 482 -6.86 -22.72 -23.62
C ASP A 482 -5.78 -23.77 -23.92
N LEU A 483 -6.09 -25.05 -23.77
CA LEU A 483 -5.14 -26.15 -23.94
C LEU A 483 -5.42 -27.05 -25.14
N PHE A 484 -6.46 -26.73 -25.93
CA PHE A 484 -6.92 -27.52 -27.08
C PHE A 484 -7.20 -29.00 -26.71
N VAL A 485 -7.92 -29.20 -25.60
CA VAL A 485 -8.35 -30.52 -25.11
C VAL A 485 -9.87 -30.64 -25.18
N ASP A 486 -10.38 -31.86 -25.35
CA ASP A 486 -11.81 -32.11 -25.36
C ASP A 486 -12.33 -32.18 -23.91
N THR A 487 -13.22 -31.26 -23.53
CA THR A 487 -13.76 -31.19 -22.17
C THR A 487 -15.18 -31.73 -22.11
N VAL A 488 -15.39 -32.73 -21.27
CA VAL A 488 -16.70 -33.32 -21.00
C VAL A 488 -17.12 -32.90 -19.59
N TRP A 489 -18.31 -32.31 -19.47
CA TRP A 489 -18.86 -31.87 -18.19
C TRP A 489 -19.87 -32.89 -17.68
N CYS A 490 -19.80 -33.20 -16.38
CA CYS A 490 -20.64 -34.19 -15.72
C CYS A 490 -21.18 -33.69 -14.39
N ASN A 491 -22.20 -34.35 -13.85
CA ASN A 491 -22.76 -34.00 -12.55
C ASN A 491 -21.74 -34.20 -11.41
N ASP A 492 -22.03 -33.61 -10.25
CA ASP A 492 -21.17 -33.71 -9.06
C ASP A 492 -21.45 -34.99 -8.23
N ASP A 493 -22.06 -36.01 -8.81
CA ASP A 493 -22.30 -37.29 -8.13
C ASP A 493 -21.17 -38.28 -8.41
N LEU A 494 -20.47 -38.74 -7.37
CA LEU A 494 -19.33 -39.63 -7.56
C LEU A 494 -19.68 -40.90 -8.35
N SER A 495 -20.85 -41.51 -8.13
CA SER A 495 -21.20 -42.76 -8.82
C SER A 495 -21.39 -42.56 -10.33
N GLU A 496 -22.02 -41.45 -10.72
CA GLU A 496 -22.17 -41.08 -12.13
C GLU A 496 -20.83 -40.73 -12.77
N ILE A 497 -19.94 -40.05 -12.03
CA ILE A 497 -18.60 -39.72 -12.54
C ILE A 497 -17.77 -40.99 -12.79
N LEU A 498 -17.77 -41.94 -11.87
CA LEU A 498 -17.04 -43.21 -12.03
C LEU A 498 -17.61 -44.05 -13.19
N GLU A 499 -18.94 -44.05 -13.39
CA GLU A 499 -19.57 -44.71 -14.54
C GLU A 499 -19.18 -44.03 -15.88
N LEU A 500 -19.13 -42.70 -15.91
CA LEU A 500 -18.68 -41.97 -17.10
C LEU A 500 -17.20 -42.19 -17.39
N ASP A 501 -16.37 -42.31 -16.36
CA ASP A 501 -14.95 -42.65 -16.50
C ASP A 501 -14.77 -44.04 -17.14
N ASP A 502 -15.53 -45.06 -16.68
CA ASP A 502 -15.55 -46.39 -17.27
C ASP A 502 -15.93 -46.38 -18.77
N VAL A 503 -16.83 -45.47 -19.17
CA VAL A 503 -17.35 -45.37 -20.55
C VAL A 503 -16.44 -44.54 -21.45
N LEU A 504 -15.92 -43.42 -20.95
CA LEU A 504 -15.21 -42.42 -21.74
C LEU A 504 -13.69 -42.61 -21.72
N ALA A 505 -13.16 -43.31 -20.72
CA ALA A 505 -11.72 -43.50 -20.48
C ALA A 505 -10.89 -42.22 -20.64
N PRO A 506 -11.24 -41.11 -19.95
CA PRO A 506 -10.51 -39.85 -20.03
C PRO A 506 -9.08 -39.98 -19.51
N SER A 507 -8.19 -39.09 -19.97
CA SER A 507 -6.82 -39.02 -19.45
C SER A 507 -6.74 -38.28 -18.11
N VAL A 508 -7.70 -37.36 -17.86
CA VAL A 508 -7.80 -36.61 -16.62
C VAL A 508 -9.27 -36.53 -16.20
N VAL A 509 -9.53 -36.77 -14.92
CA VAL A 509 -10.83 -36.57 -14.27
C VAL A 509 -10.65 -35.53 -13.18
N VAL A 510 -11.35 -34.41 -13.27
CA VAL A 510 -11.33 -33.33 -12.29
C VAL A 510 -12.63 -33.36 -11.48
N LEU A 511 -12.49 -33.57 -10.18
CA LEU A 511 -13.55 -33.98 -9.27
C LEU A 511 -13.80 -32.90 -8.21
N ALA A 512 -15.05 -32.45 -8.08
CA ALA A 512 -15.57 -31.83 -6.84
C ALA A 512 -16.93 -32.42 -6.41
N PRO A 513 -17.00 -33.73 -6.06
CA PRO A 513 -18.24 -34.41 -5.71
C PRO A 513 -18.94 -33.82 -4.49
N ARG A 514 -20.28 -33.81 -4.50
CA ARG A 514 -21.10 -33.38 -3.35
C ARG A 514 -20.81 -34.20 -2.08
N GLN A 515 -20.42 -35.46 -2.25
CA GLN A 515 -20.08 -36.36 -1.16
C GLN A 515 -18.79 -35.95 -0.43
N PHE A 516 -17.97 -35.06 -0.99
CA PHE A 516 -16.77 -34.52 -0.33
C PHE A 516 -17.02 -33.31 0.56
N VAL A 517 -18.25 -32.80 0.64
CA VAL A 517 -18.63 -31.83 1.68
C VAL A 517 -18.56 -32.47 3.08
N ARG A 518 -18.82 -33.78 3.17
CA ARG A 518 -18.65 -34.61 4.37
C ARG A 518 -18.08 -35.97 3.98
N PRO A 519 -16.78 -36.03 3.65
CA PRO A 519 -16.17 -37.24 3.12
C PRO A 519 -16.23 -38.36 4.17
N SER A 520 -16.41 -39.60 3.72
CA SER A 520 -16.31 -40.79 4.56
C SER A 520 -15.23 -41.74 4.01
N PRO A 521 -14.60 -42.56 4.87
CA PRO A 521 -13.59 -43.53 4.43
C PRO A 521 -14.09 -44.46 3.31
N ILE A 522 -15.38 -44.82 3.32
CA ILE A 522 -15.99 -45.70 2.32
C ILE A 522 -16.01 -45.03 0.94
N VAL A 523 -16.40 -43.75 0.88
CA VAL A 523 -16.49 -42.99 -0.37
C VAL A 523 -15.09 -42.79 -0.97
N LEU A 524 -14.11 -42.41 -0.14
CA LEU A 524 -12.72 -42.27 -0.59
C LEU A 524 -12.12 -43.60 -1.04
N SER A 525 -12.39 -44.70 -0.31
CA SER A 525 -11.93 -46.04 -0.71
C SER A 525 -12.50 -46.45 -2.06
N ALA A 526 -13.78 -46.18 -2.32
CA ALA A 526 -14.40 -46.50 -3.60
C ALA A 526 -13.72 -45.74 -4.77
N LEU A 527 -13.44 -44.45 -4.60
CA LEU A 527 -12.70 -43.67 -5.60
C LEU A 527 -11.27 -44.21 -5.77
N PHE A 528 -10.55 -44.51 -4.69
CA PHE A 528 -9.17 -44.98 -4.79
C PHE A 528 -9.08 -46.38 -5.40
N ASP A 529 -10.01 -47.27 -5.07
CA ASP A 529 -10.12 -48.59 -5.68
C ASP A 529 -10.46 -48.49 -7.17
N HIS A 530 -11.27 -47.50 -7.55
CA HIS A 530 -11.54 -47.18 -8.95
C HIS A 530 -10.29 -46.66 -9.65
N ALA A 531 -9.61 -45.65 -9.10
CA ALA A 531 -8.40 -45.09 -9.68
C ALA A 531 -7.29 -46.14 -9.90
N ARG A 532 -7.14 -47.12 -9.00
CA ARG A 532 -6.20 -48.24 -9.19
C ARG A 532 -6.54 -49.16 -10.38
N LYS A 533 -7.81 -49.21 -10.81
CA LYS A 533 -8.23 -49.96 -12.00
C LYS A 533 -7.94 -49.21 -13.30
N HIS A 534 -7.79 -47.88 -13.24
CA HIS A 534 -7.53 -47.01 -14.38
C HIS A 534 -6.17 -46.28 -14.21
N PRO A 535 -5.04 -47.02 -14.26
CA PRO A 535 -3.71 -46.44 -14.02
C PRO A 535 -3.29 -45.38 -15.04
N ASP A 536 -3.93 -45.35 -16.21
CA ASP A 536 -3.66 -44.37 -17.29
C ASP A 536 -4.45 -43.06 -17.14
N THR A 537 -5.34 -42.97 -16.14
CA THR A 537 -6.20 -41.81 -15.87
C THR A 537 -5.74 -41.11 -14.60
N TYR A 538 -5.53 -39.79 -14.65
CA TYR A 538 -5.22 -38.99 -13.46
C TYR A 538 -6.49 -38.38 -12.86
N TYR A 539 -6.69 -38.54 -11.56
CA TYR A 539 -7.82 -37.99 -10.82
C TYR A 539 -7.36 -36.79 -9.99
N VAL A 540 -7.82 -35.59 -10.36
CA VAL A 540 -7.57 -34.34 -9.64
C VAL A 540 -8.77 -34.02 -8.77
N ILE A 541 -8.64 -34.12 -7.45
CA ILE A 541 -9.70 -33.76 -6.51
C ILE A 541 -9.52 -32.30 -6.10
N ASP A 542 -10.38 -31.40 -6.59
CA ASP A 542 -10.45 -30.01 -6.12
C ASP A 542 -11.37 -29.94 -4.89
N ASP A 543 -10.78 -29.80 -3.70
CA ASP A 543 -11.50 -29.69 -2.42
C ASP A 543 -11.48 -28.26 -1.84
N SER A 544 -11.23 -27.26 -2.69
CA SER A 544 -11.03 -25.86 -2.27
C SER A 544 -12.25 -25.26 -1.58
N ALA A 545 -13.46 -25.67 -2.00
CA ALA A 545 -14.71 -25.21 -1.39
C ALA A 545 -14.85 -25.63 0.09
N ASN A 546 -14.21 -26.74 0.48
CA ASN A 546 -14.24 -27.28 1.84
C ASN A 546 -12.95 -26.97 2.62
N PHE A 547 -12.02 -26.21 2.04
CA PHE A 547 -10.78 -25.83 2.68
C PHE A 547 -10.86 -24.41 3.23
N GLU A 548 -11.08 -24.29 4.54
CA GLU A 548 -11.23 -23.00 5.21
C GLU A 548 -10.01 -22.71 6.08
N ILE A 549 -9.39 -21.57 5.82
CA ILE A 549 -8.33 -21.03 6.65
C ILE A 549 -8.88 -19.76 7.30
N GLY A 550 -9.54 -19.92 8.44
CA GLY A 550 -10.07 -18.81 9.24
C GLY A 550 -9.62 -18.89 10.70
N SER A 551 -10.04 -17.92 11.50
CA SER A 551 -9.82 -17.89 12.95
C SER A 551 -10.54 -19.05 13.67
N GLN A 552 -11.54 -19.66 13.05
CA GLN A 552 -12.14 -20.93 13.46
C GLN A 552 -11.42 -22.09 12.74
N LEU A 553 -10.46 -22.69 13.43
CA LEU A 553 -9.66 -23.81 12.91
C LEU A 553 -10.47 -25.11 12.91
N ASP A 554 -11.15 -25.40 11.81
CA ASP A 554 -11.65 -26.75 11.51
C ASP A 554 -10.66 -27.46 10.59
N ALA A 555 -10.10 -28.57 11.04
CA ALA A 555 -9.19 -29.32 10.21
C ALA A 555 -9.93 -29.97 9.03
N ASN A 556 -9.44 -29.73 7.81
CA ASN A 556 -10.03 -30.32 6.61
C ASN A 556 -10.07 -31.86 6.74
N MET A 557 -11.30 -32.40 6.77
CA MET A 557 -11.55 -33.82 7.00
C MET A 557 -11.08 -34.68 5.82
N MET A 558 -11.07 -34.15 4.60
CA MET A 558 -10.58 -34.86 3.43
C MET A 558 -9.07 -35.11 3.54
N ILE A 559 -8.25 -34.08 3.81
CA ILE A 559 -6.80 -34.26 4.02
C ILE A 559 -6.53 -35.25 5.15
N ARG A 560 -7.24 -35.13 6.27
CA ARG A 560 -7.03 -36.02 7.42
C ARG A 560 -7.33 -37.48 7.08
N LEU A 561 -8.45 -37.75 6.42
CA LEU A 561 -8.80 -39.11 6.01
C LEU A 561 -7.85 -39.63 4.92
N ALA A 562 -7.51 -38.81 3.93
CA ALA A 562 -6.57 -39.15 2.88
C ALA A 562 -5.17 -39.48 3.43
N GLY A 563 -4.68 -38.72 4.42
CA GLY A 563 -3.40 -38.97 5.08
C GLY A 563 -3.33 -40.26 5.90
N GLN A 564 -4.49 -40.84 6.27
CA GLN A 564 -4.60 -42.13 6.97
C GLN A 564 -4.76 -43.32 6.01
N MET A 565 -4.91 -43.06 4.70
CA MET A 565 -5.13 -44.07 3.66
C MET A 565 -3.93 -44.15 2.72
N GLU A 566 -3.81 -45.25 1.97
CA GLU A 566 -2.83 -45.37 0.89
C GLU A 566 -3.40 -44.74 -0.39
N LEU A 567 -2.94 -43.53 -0.73
CA LEU A 567 -3.34 -42.80 -1.93
C LEU A 567 -2.77 -43.45 -3.20
N PRO A 568 -3.59 -43.72 -4.24
CA PRO A 568 -3.09 -44.17 -5.54
C PRO A 568 -2.13 -43.16 -6.19
N GLU A 569 -1.17 -43.65 -6.99
CA GLU A 569 -0.17 -42.80 -7.66
C GLU A 569 -0.78 -41.82 -8.67
N ASN A 570 -1.96 -42.14 -9.21
CA ASN A 570 -2.69 -41.35 -10.19
C ASN A 570 -3.79 -40.48 -9.57
N VAL A 571 -3.84 -40.31 -8.24
CA VAL A 571 -4.77 -39.41 -7.55
C VAL A 571 -4.00 -38.23 -6.98
N VAL A 572 -4.39 -37.00 -7.30
CA VAL A 572 -3.78 -35.78 -6.76
C VAL A 572 -4.85 -34.90 -6.13
N LEU A 573 -4.49 -34.20 -5.04
CA LEU A 573 -5.41 -33.31 -4.34
C LEU A 573 -5.00 -31.87 -4.62
N LEU A 574 -5.95 -31.05 -5.06
CA LEU A 574 -5.76 -29.65 -5.39
C LEU A 574 -6.55 -28.80 -4.40
N TYR A 575 -5.87 -27.80 -3.83
CA TYR A 575 -6.44 -26.88 -2.87
C TYR A 575 -6.14 -25.44 -3.27
N GLY A 576 -7.19 -24.62 -3.35
CA GLY A 576 -7.10 -23.17 -3.43
C GLY A 576 -7.62 -22.52 -2.15
N LEU A 577 -6.88 -21.54 -1.65
CA LEU A 577 -7.25 -20.71 -0.52
C LEU A 577 -8.14 -19.58 -1.04
N ILE A 578 -9.45 -19.81 -1.06
CA ILE A 578 -10.44 -18.92 -1.69
C ILE A 578 -11.39 -18.22 -0.70
N LYS A 579 -11.30 -18.55 0.59
CA LYS A 579 -12.17 -18.00 1.65
C LYS A 579 -11.43 -16.95 2.48
N ASN A 580 -10.91 -15.92 1.82
CA ASN A 580 -10.07 -14.90 2.46
C ASN A 580 -10.89 -13.70 2.95
N VAL A 581 -10.84 -13.42 4.26
CA VAL A 581 -11.59 -12.30 4.86
C VAL A 581 -10.92 -10.94 4.57
N VAL A 582 -9.58 -10.90 4.57
CA VAL A 582 -8.81 -9.66 4.42
C VAL A 582 -8.82 -9.15 2.98
N ALA A 583 -8.67 -10.07 2.01
CA ALA A 583 -8.62 -9.79 0.58
C ALA A 583 -9.33 -10.92 -0.21
N PRO A 584 -10.65 -10.83 -0.41
CA PRO A 584 -11.47 -11.93 -0.94
C PRO A 584 -11.14 -12.40 -2.37
N ASP A 585 -10.47 -11.57 -3.16
CA ASP A 585 -10.06 -11.83 -4.54
C ASP A 585 -8.63 -12.37 -4.66
N LEU A 586 -7.90 -12.47 -3.56
CA LEU A 586 -6.65 -13.20 -3.54
C LEU A 586 -6.91 -14.71 -3.50
N GLU A 587 -6.08 -15.45 -4.22
CA GLU A 587 -6.07 -16.90 -4.27
C GLU A 587 -4.61 -17.35 -4.08
N LEU A 588 -4.44 -18.52 -3.47
CA LEU A 588 -3.17 -19.24 -3.41
C LEU A 588 -3.52 -20.72 -3.54
N SER A 589 -2.81 -21.45 -4.39
CA SER A 589 -3.16 -22.83 -4.68
C SER A 589 -1.97 -23.75 -4.51
N PHE A 590 -2.20 -24.95 -4.03
CA PHE A 590 -1.18 -25.97 -3.90
C PHE A 590 -1.74 -27.34 -4.23
N ILE A 591 -0.83 -28.24 -4.59
CA ILE A 591 -1.14 -29.63 -4.91
C ILE A 591 -0.48 -30.56 -3.91
N LEU A 592 -1.20 -31.61 -3.52
CA LEU A 592 -0.72 -32.69 -2.68
C LEU A 592 -0.78 -34.01 -3.47
N ASN A 593 0.09 -34.94 -3.08
CA ASN A 593 0.26 -36.23 -3.74
C ASN A 593 0.78 -36.15 -5.19
N ALA A 594 1.36 -35.01 -5.61
CA ALA A 594 1.97 -34.90 -6.94
C ALA A 594 3.20 -35.82 -7.08
N PRO A 595 3.44 -36.43 -8.25
CA PRO A 595 4.68 -37.13 -8.56
C PRO A 595 5.91 -36.20 -8.44
N PRO A 596 7.06 -36.67 -7.92
CA PRO A 596 8.26 -35.82 -7.79
C PRO A 596 8.71 -35.17 -9.11
N SER A 597 8.62 -35.91 -10.22
CA SER A 597 8.94 -35.39 -11.56
C SER A 597 8.04 -34.24 -12.02
N TRP A 598 6.83 -34.10 -11.46
CA TRP A 598 5.98 -32.96 -11.77
C TRP A 598 6.49 -31.68 -11.14
N ILE A 599 7.16 -31.74 -10.00
CA ILE A 599 7.68 -30.54 -9.34
C ILE A 599 8.70 -29.84 -10.25
N GLU A 600 9.66 -30.59 -10.79
CA GLU A 600 10.63 -30.07 -11.77
C GLU A 600 9.91 -29.58 -13.04
N GLY A 601 8.92 -30.33 -13.51
CA GLY A 601 8.13 -29.92 -14.67
C GLY A 601 7.30 -28.65 -14.45
N PHE A 602 6.78 -28.46 -13.23
CA PHE A 602 6.03 -27.28 -12.84
C PHE A 602 6.92 -26.05 -12.68
N ASP A 603 8.17 -26.21 -12.24
CA ASP A 603 9.14 -25.10 -12.24
C ASP A 603 9.35 -24.57 -13.67
N VAL A 604 9.51 -25.48 -14.64
CA VAL A 604 9.63 -25.11 -16.06
C VAL A 604 8.33 -24.51 -16.60
N ALA A 605 7.17 -25.15 -16.36
CA ALA A 605 5.88 -24.66 -16.82
C ALA A 605 5.54 -23.29 -16.21
N SER A 606 5.87 -23.08 -14.94
CA SER A 606 5.73 -21.82 -14.22
C SER A 606 6.63 -20.74 -14.80
N GLU A 607 7.84 -21.06 -15.24
CA GLU A 607 8.69 -20.07 -15.94
C GLU A 607 8.16 -19.72 -17.33
N LEU A 608 7.63 -20.70 -18.08
CA LEU A 608 7.07 -20.49 -19.43
C LEU A 608 5.76 -19.69 -19.42
N THR A 609 4.91 -19.93 -18.43
CA THR A 609 3.63 -19.21 -18.22
C THR A 609 3.78 -17.98 -17.33
N TYR A 610 4.88 -17.92 -16.60
CA TYR A 610 5.21 -16.89 -15.62
C TYR A 610 4.23 -16.79 -14.44
N SER A 611 3.72 -17.96 -14.04
CA SER A 611 2.74 -18.17 -12.99
C SER A 611 3.37 -18.03 -11.61
N ARG A 612 3.62 -16.78 -11.20
CA ARG A 612 4.27 -16.41 -9.93
C ARG A 612 3.28 -15.71 -9.00
N ILE A 613 3.36 -16.03 -7.71
CA ILE A 613 2.48 -15.45 -6.67
C ILE A 613 2.87 -13.99 -6.44
N PRO A 614 1.96 -13.01 -6.62
CA PRO A 614 2.27 -11.61 -6.30
C PRO A 614 2.81 -11.45 -4.88
N TYR A 615 3.83 -10.60 -4.71
CA TYR A 615 4.50 -10.42 -3.42
C TYR A 615 3.56 -9.99 -2.27
N PRO A 616 2.61 -9.05 -2.47
CA PRO A 616 1.62 -8.74 -1.44
C PRO A 616 0.75 -9.94 -1.03
N SER A 617 0.41 -10.80 -1.99
CA SER A 617 -0.34 -12.03 -1.73
C SER A 617 0.48 -13.02 -0.92
N GLN A 618 1.76 -13.18 -1.26
CA GLN A 618 2.66 -14.04 -0.49
C GLN A 618 2.78 -13.59 0.97
N LEU A 619 3.01 -12.29 1.22
CA LEU A 619 3.07 -11.74 2.58
C LEU A 619 1.78 -12.02 3.36
N TYR A 620 0.62 -11.84 2.72
CA TYR A 620 -0.68 -12.16 3.32
C TYR A 620 -0.76 -13.60 3.79
N TYR A 621 -0.48 -14.58 2.92
CA TYR A 621 -0.56 -15.98 3.31
C TYR A 621 0.52 -16.40 4.30
N GLU A 622 1.74 -15.87 4.20
CA GLU A 622 2.78 -16.15 5.20
C GLU A 622 2.34 -15.70 6.60
N TRP A 623 1.78 -14.50 6.73
CA TRP A 623 1.32 -13.99 8.03
C TRP A 623 0.05 -14.67 8.52
N LEU A 624 -0.86 -15.04 7.62
CA LEU A 624 -2.01 -15.87 7.97
C LEU A 624 -1.55 -17.19 8.58
N PHE A 625 -0.58 -17.88 7.96
CA PHE A 625 -0.03 -19.10 8.52
C PHE A 625 0.72 -18.87 9.84
N ASP A 626 1.48 -17.78 9.97
CA ASP A 626 2.14 -17.43 11.24
C ASP A 626 1.13 -17.23 12.37
N ASP A 627 -0.01 -16.58 12.09
CA ASP A 627 -1.07 -16.35 13.08
C ASP A 627 -1.73 -17.66 13.51
N LEU A 628 -2.04 -18.54 12.56
CA LEU A 628 -2.59 -19.86 12.86
C LEU A 628 -1.60 -20.75 13.60
N LEU A 629 -0.31 -20.61 13.32
CA LEU A 629 0.76 -21.38 13.96
C LEU A 629 1.22 -20.78 15.30
N SER A 630 0.69 -19.63 15.70
CA SER A 630 1.08 -18.94 16.93
C SER A 630 0.66 -19.68 18.22
N PHE A 631 -0.36 -20.54 18.14
CA PHE A 631 -0.81 -21.38 19.23
C PHE A 631 -0.29 -22.82 19.06
N PRO A 632 0.61 -23.29 19.94
CA PRO A 632 1.17 -24.63 19.82
C PRO A 632 0.16 -25.67 20.31
N PHE A 633 -0.36 -26.48 19.39
CA PHE A 633 -1.03 -27.74 19.73
C PHE A 633 0.01 -28.87 19.73
N PRO A 634 0.09 -29.69 20.80
CA PRO A 634 0.89 -30.92 20.76
C PRO A 634 0.26 -31.88 19.73
N VAL A 635 1.08 -32.37 18.81
CA VAL A 635 0.68 -33.35 17.80
C VAL A 635 1.47 -34.62 18.03
N GLU A 636 0.77 -35.76 18.10
CA GLU A 636 1.41 -37.07 18.05
C GLU A 636 1.98 -37.28 16.63
N THR A 637 3.26 -37.61 16.54
CA THR A 637 3.88 -38.04 15.28
C THR A 637 3.24 -39.35 14.83
N ILE A 638 2.48 -39.29 13.74
CA ILE A 638 1.97 -40.47 13.02
C ILE A 638 2.94 -40.75 11.87
N ASP A 639 3.44 -41.98 11.78
CA ASP A 639 4.19 -42.44 10.61
C ASP A 639 3.25 -42.42 9.38
N SER A 640 3.57 -41.60 8.39
CA SER A 640 2.72 -41.46 7.20
C SER A 640 2.92 -42.59 6.20
N ASN A 641 1.82 -42.99 5.56
CA ASN A 641 1.84 -43.81 4.34
C ASN A 641 2.11 -42.99 3.06
N TYR A 642 2.54 -41.73 3.17
CA TYR A 642 3.06 -40.92 2.05
C TYR A 642 4.47 -41.46 1.65
N GLY A 643 4.52 -42.67 1.10
CA GLY A 643 5.76 -43.38 0.78
C GLY A 643 6.42 -42.98 -0.55
N ASN A 644 7.70 -43.37 -0.70
CA ASN A 644 8.56 -43.18 -1.89
C ASN A 644 7.83 -43.49 -3.21
N ARG A 645 7.65 -42.46 -4.04
CA ARG A 645 6.89 -42.54 -5.30
C ARG A 645 7.79 -42.77 -6.51
N LYS A 646 7.22 -43.40 -7.54
CA LYS A 646 7.85 -43.48 -8.87
C LYS A 646 7.63 -42.19 -9.66
N ASN A 647 8.60 -41.85 -10.50
CA ASN A 647 8.48 -40.74 -11.43
C ASN A 647 7.44 -41.05 -12.51
N ALA A 648 6.65 -40.03 -12.88
CA ALA A 648 5.79 -40.05 -14.05
C ALA A 648 6.44 -39.22 -15.18
N GLU A 649 6.58 -39.79 -16.37
CA GLU A 649 7.10 -39.10 -17.55
C GLU A 649 6.03 -38.13 -18.11
N PRO A 650 6.39 -36.89 -18.50
CA PRO A 650 5.46 -35.96 -19.13
C PRO A 650 4.93 -36.50 -20.46
N ALA A 651 3.66 -36.25 -20.76
CA ALA A 651 2.99 -36.81 -21.94
C ALA A 651 3.01 -35.91 -23.19
N ARG A 652 3.22 -34.59 -23.04
CA ARG A 652 3.21 -33.63 -24.18
C ARG A 652 4.59 -33.38 -24.77
N ALA A 653 4.69 -33.55 -26.08
CA ALA A 653 5.93 -33.34 -26.83
C ALA A 653 6.38 -31.87 -26.81
N GLU A 654 5.46 -30.91 -26.88
CA GLU A 654 5.77 -29.48 -26.88
C GLU A 654 6.37 -29.03 -25.55
N PHE A 655 5.86 -29.56 -24.43
CA PHE A 655 6.42 -29.30 -23.11
C PHE A 655 7.81 -29.94 -22.99
N LEU A 656 7.99 -31.19 -23.42
CA LEU A 656 9.29 -31.87 -23.39
C LEU A 656 10.33 -31.15 -24.26
N GLU A 657 9.94 -30.69 -25.44
CA GLU A 657 10.78 -29.87 -26.33
C GLU A 657 11.18 -28.56 -25.65
N ALA A 658 10.20 -27.82 -25.11
CA ALA A 658 10.44 -26.57 -24.38
C ALA A 658 11.33 -26.75 -23.15
N ALA A 659 11.12 -27.81 -22.36
CA ALA A 659 11.90 -28.13 -21.17
C ALA A 659 13.34 -28.57 -21.50
N SER A 660 13.57 -29.11 -22.70
CA SER A 660 14.91 -29.48 -23.18
C SER A 660 15.72 -28.30 -23.73
N ASP A 661 15.12 -27.11 -23.83
CA ASP A 661 15.79 -25.92 -24.34
C ASP A 661 16.99 -25.54 -23.45
N PRO A 662 18.13 -25.12 -24.05
CA PRO A 662 19.29 -24.67 -23.30
C PRO A 662 18.97 -23.65 -22.19
N VAL A 663 17.92 -22.83 -22.32
CA VAL A 663 17.54 -21.86 -21.29
C VAL A 663 17.33 -22.46 -19.90
N PHE A 664 16.91 -23.73 -19.82
CA PHE A 664 16.59 -24.46 -18.59
C PHE A 664 17.70 -25.41 -18.14
N ALA A 665 18.87 -25.37 -18.77
CA ALA A 665 19.94 -26.28 -18.40
C ALA A 665 20.41 -26.04 -16.94
N PRO A 666 20.92 -27.11 -16.27
CA PRO A 666 21.21 -27.05 -14.85
C PRO A 666 22.17 -25.92 -14.44
N LYS A 667 21.95 -25.41 -13.24
CA LYS A 667 22.83 -24.44 -12.60
C LYS A 667 24.01 -25.17 -11.96
N PRO A 668 25.25 -24.66 -12.08
CA PRO A 668 26.47 -25.35 -11.61
C PRO A 668 26.61 -25.32 -10.08
N VAL A 669 25.80 -24.51 -9.40
CA VAL A 669 25.82 -24.28 -7.96
C VAL A 669 24.39 -24.16 -7.44
N ASP A 670 24.22 -24.39 -6.14
CA ASP A 670 22.97 -24.13 -5.43
C ASP A 670 22.64 -22.63 -5.49
N VAL A 671 21.40 -22.30 -5.91
CA VAL A 671 20.95 -20.92 -6.02
C VAL A 671 20.51 -20.31 -4.70
N ASP A 672 20.28 -21.14 -3.69
CA ASP A 672 19.92 -20.71 -2.34
C ASP A 672 21.17 -20.44 -1.47
N ASP A 673 22.38 -20.59 -2.01
CA ASP A 673 23.63 -20.23 -1.33
C ASP A 673 23.65 -18.70 -1.04
N PRO A 674 23.70 -18.29 0.25
CA PRO A 674 23.66 -16.87 0.62
C PRO A 674 24.88 -16.08 0.15
N GLU A 675 26.00 -16.73 -0.19
CA GLU A 675 27.19 -16.07 -0.74
C GLU A 675 27.11 -15.87 -2.26
N LEU A 676 26.15 -16.50 -2.94
CA LEU A 676 25.99 -16.44 -4.39
C LEU A 676 25.44 -15.07 -4.82
N ILE A 677 26.12 -14.44 -5.78
CA ILE A 677 25.61 -13.26 -6.46
C ILE A 677 25.17 -13.65 -7.87
N ARG A 678 23.88 -13.41 -8.16
CA ARG A 678 23.21 -13.74 -9.41
C ARG A 678 23.32 -12.57 -10.38
N LEU A 679 24.15 -12.72 -11.42
CA LEU A 679 24.24 -11.79 -12.56
C LEU A 679 23.45 -12.29 -13.77
N ASP A 680 22.86 -13.49 -13.69
CA ASP A 680 22.04 -14.13 -14.70
C ASP A 680 20.55 -13.77 -14.60
N TYR A 681 20.15 -13.12 -13.51
CA TYR A 681 18.75 -12.87 -13.17
C TYR A 681 18.38 -11.39 -13.31
N GLY A 682 17.39 -11.11 -14.16
CA GLY A 682 17.10 -9.76 -14.63
C GLY A 682 16.12 -8.97 -13.79
N GLU A 683 16.37 -8.87 -12.49
CA GLU A 683 15.58 -8.08 -11.55
C GLU A 683 16.26 -6.74 -11.22
N PHE A 684 15.45 -5.69 -11.03
CA PHE A 684 15.94 -4.43 -10.50
C PHE A 684 15.65 -4.36 -9.00
N GLU A 685 16.63 -4.69 -8.18
CA GLU A 685 16.53 -4.71 -6.72
C GLU A 685 16.70 -3.28 -6.16
N HIS A 686 15.67 -2.45 -6.32
CA HIS A 686 15.68 -1.05 -5.90
C HIS A 686 14.42 -0.72 -5.09
N PRO A 687 14.46 0.20 -4.11
CA PRO A 687 13.26 0.73 -3.49
C PRO A 687 12.24 1.17 -4.53
N VAL A 688 10.94 0.94 -4.30
CA VAL A 688 9.87 1.41 -5.17
C VAL A 688 9.47 2.86 -4.84
N PRO A 689 8.80 3.59 -5.76
CA PRO A 689 8.21 4.89 -5.45
C PRO A 689 7.17 4.82 -4.32
N ASP A 690 7.01 5.91 -3.57
CA ASP A 690 6.05 5.99 -2.47
C ASP A 690 4.61 5.90 -2.98
N LEU A 691 4.35 6.33 -4.21
CA LEU A 691 3.09 6.07 -4.90
C LEU A 691 2.71 4.58 -4.96
N LEU A 692 3.66 3.67 -5.15
CA LEU A 692 3.35 2.23 -5.12
C LEU A 692 3.09 1.74 -3.70
N VAL A 693 3.86 2.20 -2.71
CA VAL A 693 3.64 1.89 -1.29
C VAL A 693 2.24 2.32 -0.86
N ARG A 694 1.83 3.55 -1.21
CA ARG A 694 0.49 4.09 -0.97
C ARG A 694 -0.59 3.22 -1.62
N GLY A 695 -0.40 2.87 -2.90
CA GLY A 695 -1.36 2.06 -3.64
C GLY A 695 -1.54 0.63 -3.11
N ILE A 696 -0.46 0.00 -2.62
CA ILE A 696 -0.53 -1.33 -1.97
C ILE A 696 -1.35 -1.25 -0.70
N ILE A 697 -1.09 -0.25 0.16
CA ILE A 697 -1.86 -0.03 1.40
C ILE A 697 -3.34 0.21 1.08
N LYS A 698 -3.64 1.08 0.12
CA LYS A 698 -5.02 1.31 -0.35
C LYS A 698 -5.68 0.04 -0.85
N GLY A 699 -4.94 -0.82 -1.55
CA GLY A 699 -5.45 -2.09 -2.06
C GLY A 699 -6.00 -3.03 -0.99
N PHE A 700 -5.54 -2.92 0.25
CA PHE A 700 -6.03 -3.71 1.41
C PHE A 700 -7.02 -2.96 2.30
N VAL A 701 -7.26 -1.67 2.05
CA VAL A 701 -8.19 -0.82 2.82
C VAL A 701 -9.47 -0.55 2.02
N GLU A 702 -9.33 -0.16 0.75
CA GLU A 702 -10.44 0.23 -0.10
C GLU A 702 -11.25 -0.99 -0.54
N PRO A 703 -12.58 -0.87 -0.64
CA PRO A 703 -13.40 -1.96 -1.13
C PRO A 703 -13.06 -2.30 -2.58
N GLN A 704 -13.34 -3.55 -2.93
CA GLN A 704 -13.29 -4.02 -4.31
C GLN A 704 -14.22 -3.19 -5.19
N SER A 705 -13.79 -2.99 -6.44
CA SER A 705 -14.51 -2.18 -7.41
C SER A 705 -14.33 -2.75 -8.82
N ASP A 706 -15.45 -3.05 -9.47
CA ASP A 706 -15.48 -3.61 -10.81
C ASP A 706 -15.05 -2.61 -11.90
N TYR A 707 -15.05 -1.31 -11.60
CA TYR A 707 -14.65 -0.25 -12.55
C TYR A 707 -13.13 0.01 -12.57
N LEU A 708 -12.37 -0.59 -11.63
CA LEU A 708 -10.92 -0.41 -11.54
C LEU A 708 -10.16 -0.72 -12.83
N PRO A 709 -10.43 -1.83 -13.55
CA PRO A 709 -9.78 -2.11 -14.83
C PRO A 709 -9.99 -1.00 -15.85
N GLU A 710 -11.20 -0.42 -15.94
CA GLU A 710 -11.51 0.65 -16.89
C GLU A 710 -10.76 1.94 -16.55
N VAL A 711 -10.76 2.33 -15.27
CA VAL A 711 -10.00 3.49 -14.79
C VAL A 711 -8.51 3.31 -15.08
N LEU A 712 -7.97 2.12 -14.83
CA LEU A 712 -6.56 1.84 -15.08
C LEU A 712 -6.21 1.90 -16.58
N ARG A 713 -7.08 1.40 -17.46
CA ARG A 713 -6.89 1.52 -18.92
C ARG A 713 -6.80 2.99 -19.36
N TYR A 714 -7.61 3.87 -18.77
CA TYR A 714 -7.52 5.31 -19.01
C TYR A 714 -6.19 5.90 -18.54
N ARG A 715 -5.73 5.53 -17.33
CA ARG A 715 -4.43 6.00 -16.81
C ARG A 715 -3.25 5.50 -17.63
N ILE A 716 -3.32 4.28 -18.15
CA ILE A 716 -2.31 3.74 -19.06
C ILE A 716 -2.32 4.51 -20.40
N ALA A 717 -3.49 4.91 -20.90
CA ALA A 717 -3.54 5.78 -22.07
C ALA A 717 -2.85 7.13 -21.82
N SER A 718 -3.05 7.74 -20.66
CA SER A 718 -2.33 8.97 -20.25
C SER A 718 -0.82 8.73 -20.07
N TYR A 719 -0.43 7.57 -19.52
CA TYR A 719 0.97 7.15 -19.44
C TYR A 719 1.61 7.06 -20.83
N MET A 720 0.93 6.45 -21.81
CA MET A 720 1.40 6.39 -23.20
C MET A 720 1.52 7.77 -23.84
N ALA A 721 0.58 8.68 -23.57
CA ALA A 721 0.66 10.06 -24.02
C ALA A 721 1.89 10.78 -23.43
N ALA A 722 2.11 10.66 -22.12
CA ALA A 722 3.20 11.34 -21.42
C ALA A 722 4.59 10.79 -21.78
N THR A 723 4.70 9.48 -22.05
CA THR A 723 6.01 8.82 -22.23
C THR A 723 6.37 8.49 -23.68
N ARG A 724 5.37 8.36 -24.57
CA ARG A 724 5.54 8.02 -25.99
C ARG A 724 4.98 9.09 -26.93
N GLU A 725 4.44 10.19 -26.39
CA GLU A 725 3.81 11.26 -27.17
C GLU A 725 2.70 10.75 -28.12
N THR A 726 1.98 9.72 -27.67
CA THR A 726 0.95 9.06 -28.49
C THR A 726 -0.36 8.93 -27.72
N MET A 727 -1.45 9.41 -28.33
CA MET A 727 -2.79 9.26 -27.77
C MET A 727 -3.39 7.94 -28.25
N ILE A 728 -3.80 7.10 -27.31
CA ILE A 728 -4.49 5.84 -27.57
C ILE A 728 -5.87 5.83 -26.90
N LEU A 729 -6.78 5.03 -27.44
CA LEU A 729 -8.07 4.80 -26.79
C LEU A 729 -7.90 3.76 -25.66
N PRO A 730 -8.53 3.96 -24.48
CA PRO A 730 -8.42 3.03 -23.35
C PRO A 730 -8.90 1.60 -23.66
N ASP A 731 -9.87 1.45 -24.56
CA ASP A 731 -10.40 0.14 -24.98
C ASP A 731 -9.39 -0.72 -25.77
N ARG A 732 -8.27 -0.14 -26.20
CA ARG A 732 -7.15 -0.87 -26.83
C ARG A 732 -6.17 -1.47 -25.82
N VAL A 733 -6.34 -1.20 -24.53
CA VAL A 733 -5.42 -1.64 -23.47
C VAL A 733 -5.91 -2.93 -22.84
N VAL A 734 -5.08 -3.97 -22.88
CA VAL A 734 -5.30 -5.26 -22.21
C VAL A 734 -4.48 -5.30 -20.94
N LEU A 735 -5.06 -5.80 -19.85
CA LEU A 735 -4.42 -5.90 -18.54
C LEU A 735 -4.14 -7.36 -18.16
N SER A 736 -3.04 -7.58 -17.46
CA SER A 736 -2.61 -8.92 -17.03
C SER A 736 -1.70 -8.86 -15.79
N GLN A 737 -1.63 -9.97 -15.08
CA GLN A 737 -0.65 -10.21 -14.01
C GLN A 737 0.78 -10.45 -14.56
N GLY A 738 1.30 -9.47 -15.28
CA GLY A 738 2.62 -9.46 -15.91
C GLY A 738 2.56 -9.57 -17.44
N VAL A 739 3.70 -9.37 -18.10
CA VAL A 739 3.80 -9.34 -19.58
C VAL A 739 3.77 -10.74 -20.22
N PHE A 740 4.24 -11.77 -19.54
CA PHE A 740 4.28 -13.13 -20.08
C PHE A 740 2.89 -13.75 -20.31
N PRO A 741 1.90 -13.61 -19.42
CA PRO A 741 0.56 -14.08 -19.76
C PRO A 741 -0.03 -13.33 -20.97
N LEU A 742 0.31 -12.04 -21.18
CA LEU A 742 -0.11 -11.28 -22.38
C LEU A 742 0.48 -11.90 -23.66
N PHE A 743 1.72 -12.38 -23.60
CA PHE A 743 2.38 -13.06 -24.71
C PHE A 743 1.64 -14.33 -25.13
N GLY A 744 1.32 -15.21 -24.17
CA GLY A 744 0.54 -16.42 -24.46
C GLY A 744 -0.85 -16.10 -25.01
N ALA A 745 -1.54 -15.13 -24.40
CA ALA A 745 -2.87 -14.68 -24.85
C ALA A 745 -2.84 -14.04 -26.25
N PHE A 746 -1.80 -13.27 -26.56
CA PHE A 746 -1.58 -12.68 -27.89
C PHE A 746 -1.38 -13.76 -28.96
N LEU A 747 -0.54 -14.76 -28.70
CA LEU A 747 -0.31 -15.87 -29.63
C LEU A 747 -1.59 -16.67 -29.90
N LYS A 748 -2.40 -16.93 -28.86
CA LYS A 748 -3.73 -17.56 -28.99
C LYS A 748 -4.67 -16.71 -29.85
N ALA A 749 -4.73 -15.41 -29.61
CA ALA A 749 -5.57 -14.48 -30.39
C ALA A 749 -5.15 -14.43 -31.87
N VAL A 750 -3.85 -14.38 -32.16
CA VAL A 750 -3.31 -14.45 -33.53
C VAL A 750 -3.63 -15.79 -34.17
N SER A 751 -3.43 -16.90 -33.46
CA SER A 751 -3.76 -18.25 -33.94
C SER A 751 -5.22 -18.36 -34.36
N LYS A 752 -6.14 -17.86 -33.52
CA LYS A 752 -7.58 -17.82 -33.81
C LYS A 752 -7.90 -16.99 -35.05
N LYS A 753 -7.26 -15.83 -35.23
CA LYS A 753 -7.44 -14.99 -36.43
C LYS A 753 -6.90 -15.66 -37.70
N LEU A 754 -5.80 -16.38 -37.62
CA LEU A 754 -5.18 -17.07 -38.75
C LEU A 754 -5.84 -18.41 -39.09
N GLY A 755 -6.53 -19.04 -38.12
CA GLY A 755 -7.04 -20.41 -38.24
C GLY A 755 -5.93 -21.48 -38.26
N ARG A 756 -4.72 -21.13 -37.82
CA ARG A 756 -3.52 -22.00 -37.76
C ARG A 756 -2.48 -21.44 -36.79
N SER A 757 -1.50 -22.27 -36.42
CA SER A 757 -0.35 -21.84 -35.61
C SER A 757 0.38 -20.62 -36.23
N PRO A 758 0.63 -19.57 -35.43
CA PRO A 758 1.42 -18.41 -35.86
C PRO A 758 2.89 -18.77 -36.09
N ARG A 759 3.53 -18.08 -37.04
CA ARG A 759 4.98 -18.11 -37.25
C ARG A 759 5.58 -16.81 -36.72
N VAL A 760 6.41 -16.91 -35.70
CA VAL A 760 6.98 -15.77 -34.98
C VAL A 760 8.45 -15.65 -35.35
N LEU A 761 8.84 -14.54 -35.97
CA LEU A 761 10.23 -14.23 -36.24
C LEU A 761 10.88 -13.65 -34.97
N LEU A 762 11.95 -14.30 -34.52
CA LEU A 762 12.80 -13.82 -33.43
C LEU A 762 14.24 -13.66 -33.92
N PRO A 763 14.86 -12.48 -33.77
CA PRO A 763 16.30 -12.36 -33.99
C PRO A 763 17.08 -13.11 -32.92
N GLY A 764 18.26 -13.62 -33.28
CA GLY A 764 19.27 -14.00 -32.30
C GLY A 764 19.55 -12.84 -31.34
N GLY A 765 19.94 -13.14 -30.10
CA GLY A 765 20.03 -12.10 -29.08
C GLY A 765 18.68 -11.55 -28.64
N SER A 766 17.61 -12.36 -28.71
CA SER A 766 16.37 -12.14 -27.97
C SER A 766 16.41 -12.79 -26.58
N TYR A 767 15.51 -12.41 -25.68
CA TYR A 767 15.41 -12.98 -24.33
C TYR A 767 15.19 -14.51 -24.39
N GLY A 768 16.10 -15.28 -23.78
CA GLY A 768 16.15 -16.74 -23.89
C GLY A 768 14.81 -17.48 -23.67
N PRO A 769 14.05 -17.18 -22.59
CA PRO A 769 12.77 -17.85 -22.36
C PRO A 769 11.71 -17.64 -23.45
N LEU A 770 11.84 -16.63 -24.33
CA LEU A 770 10.89 -16.43 -25.43
C LEU A 770 10.89 -17.60 -26.42
N TYR A 771 12.04 -18.23 -26.68
CA TYR A 771 12.14 -19.32 -27.64
C TYR A 771 11.26 -20.52 -27.27
N PRO A 772 11.42 -21.14 -26.08
CA PRO A 772 10.57 -22.25 -25.67
C PRO A 772 9.15 -21.81 -25.30
N MET A 773 8.93 -20.58 -24.83
CA MET A 773 7.58 -20.07 -24.52
C MET A 773 6.70 -19.95 -25.77
N ILE A 774 7.23 -19.47 -26.89
CA ILE A 774 6.49 -19.41 -28.16
C ILE A 774 6.06 -20.82 -28.60
N ALA A 775 6.98 -21.80 -28.50
CA ALA A 775 6.68 -23.20 -28.81
C ALA A 775 5.62 -23.79 -27.86
N TYR A 776 5.76 -23.53 -26.56
CA TYR A 776 4.82 -23.96 -25.52
C TYR A 776 3.38 -23.46 -25.77
N HIS A 777 3.22 -22.25 -26.32
CA HIS A 777 1.93 -21.70 -26.71
C HIS A 777 1.46 -22.08 -28.13
N GLY A 778 2.09 -23.08 -28.75
CA GLY A 778 1.65 -23.67 -30.02
C GLY A 778 1.99 -22.84 -31.27
N ALA A 779 2.96 -21.92 -31.16
CA ALA A 779 3.47 -21.12 -32.26
C ALA A 779 4.85 -21.60 -32.70
N ARG A 780 5.21 -21.34 -33.97
CA ARG A 780 6.50 -21.75 -34.54
C ARG A 780 7.49 -20.59 -34.52
N VAL A 781 8.66 -20.79 -33.92
CA VAL A 781 9.78 -19.84 -33.99
C VAL A 781 10.44 -19.92 -35.37
N LEU A 782 10.60 -18.77 -36.02
CA LEU A 782 11.46 -18.56 -37.18
C LEU A 782 12.70 -17.80 -36.70
N PRO A 783 13.84 -18.47 -36.47
CA PRO A 783 15.04 -17.79 -36.01
C PRO A 783 15.64 -16.94 -37.13
N LEU A 784 16.11 -15.74 -36.78
CA LEU A 784 16.86 -14.88 -37.68
C LEU A 784 18.24 -14.61 -37.11
N ALA A 785 19.29 -14.95 -37.86
CA ALA A 785 20.65 -14.69 -37.43
C ALA A 785 20.93 -13.18 -37.27
N SER A 786 21.55 -12.82 -36.16
CA SER A 786 21.94 -11.46 -35.78
C SER A 786 23.43 -11.45 -35.43
N GLU A 787 24.13 -10.35 -35.72
CA GLU A 787 25.59 -10.30 -35.61
C GLU A 787 26.05 -9.63 -34.31
N PRO A 788 27.13 -10.12 -33.65
CA PRO A 788 27.72 -9.48 -32.47
C PRO A 788 28.16 -8.04 -32.71
N GLU A 789 28.62 -7.70 -33.91
CA GLU A 789 29.10 -6.35 -34.28
C GLU A 789 27.99 -5.28 -34.22
N GLN A 790 26.73 -5.70 -34.25
CA GLN A 790 25.57 -4.82 -34.05
C GLN A 790 24.93 -5.02 -32.66
N GLY A 791 25.63 -5.70 -31.74
CA GLY A 791 25.13 -6.06 -30.42
C GLY A 791 23.86 -6.92 -30.51
N PHE A 792 23.81 -7.78 -31.53
CA PHE A 792 22.68 -8.64 -31.87
C PHE A 792 21.36 -7.90 -32.16
N LEU A 793 21.38 -6.59 -32.42
CA LEU A 793 20.19 -5.91 -32.91
C LEU A 793 19.80 -6.42 -34.31
N LEU A 794 18.49 -6.52 -34.53
CA LEU A 794 17.92 -6.90 -35.82
C LEU A 794 18.39 -5.97 -36.94
N ASP A 795 18.76 -6.56 -38.07
CA ASP A 795 19.00 -5.82 -39.32
C ASP A 795 17.81 -5.85 -40.28
N VAL A 796 17.36 -4.67 -40.71
CA VAL A 796 16.19 -4.49 -41.57
C VAL A 796 16.44 -5.09 -42.96
N GLU A 797 17.69 -5.04 -43.45
CA GLU A 797 18.01 -5.67 -44.74
C GLU A 797 17.85 -7.20 -44.70
N LYS A 798 18.10 -7.83 -43.53
CA LYS A 798 17.84 -9.26 -43.35
C LYS A 798 16.34 -9.59 -43.36
N LEU A 799 15.46 -8.65 -42.95
CA LEU A 799 14.02 -8.83 -43.08
C LEU A 799 13.57 -8.78 -44.55
N ARG A 800 14.17 -7.87 -45.34
CA ARG A 800 13.87 -7.70 -46.76
C ARG A 800 14.23 -8.96 -47.56
N SER A 801 15.30 -9.65 -47.19
CA SER A 801 15.77 -10.89 -47.85
C SER A 801 15.03 -12.16 -47.42
N LEU A 802 14.10 -12.11 -46.46
CA LEU A 802 13.33 -13.29 -46.03
C LEU A 802 12.49 -13.86 -47.18
N GLU A 803 12.74 -15.12 -47.52
CA GLU A 803 11.95 -15.90 -48.48
C GLU A 803 10.52 -16.14 -47.98
N GLN A 804 10.39 -16.49 -46.70
CA GLN A 804 9.10 -16.73 -46.05
C GLN A 804 8.81 -15.61 -45.07
N LYS A 805 7.75 -14.83 -45.33
CA LYS A 805 7.31 -13.78 -44.41
C LYS A 805 6.67 -14.39 -43.15
N PRO A 806 7.02 -13.93 -41.94
CA PRO A 806 6.42 -14.37 -40.69
C PRO A 806 5.00 -13.82 -40.55
N ASP A 807 4.28 -14.27 -39.52
CA ASP A 807 3.00 -13.67 -39.13
C ASP A 807 3.21 -12.59 -38.04
N VAL A 808 4.20 -12.80 -37.18
CA VAL A 808 4.60 -11.88 -36.11
C VAL A 808 6.11 -11.62 -36.17
N LEU A 809 6.54 -10.37 -36.10
CA LEU A 809 7.90 -9.96 -35.74
C LEU A 809 7.90 -9.56 -34.27
N TRP A 810 8.77 -10.18 -33.46
CA TRP A 810 8.87 -9.89 -32.04
C TRP A 810 10.21 -9.25 -31.72
N LEU A 811 10.17 -8.06 -31.12
CA LEU A 811 11.36 -7.33 -30.70
C LEU A 811 11.22 -6.86 -29.26
N THR A 812 12.34 -6.75 -28.54
CA THR A 812 12.41 -6.14 -27.21
C THR A 812 13.22 -4.86 -27.29
N GLN A 813 12.77 -3.78 -26.63
CA GLN A 813 13.35 -2.44 -26.73
C GLN A 813 13.41 -1.76 -25.35
N PRO A 814 14.60 -1.36 -24.86
CA PRO A 814 15.92 -1.79 -25.33
C PRO A 814 16.07 -3.31 -25.29
N ASN A 815 16.93 -3.82 -26.18
CA ASN A 815 17.10 -5.25 -26.40
C ASN A 815 17.58 -5.97 -25.13
N ASN A 816 16.99 -7.13 -24.83
CA ASN A 816 17.49 -8.06 -23.83
C ASN A 816 18.04 -9.27 -24.59
N PRO A 817 19.37 -9.45 -24.67
CA PRO A 817 20.34 -9.18 -23.60
C PRO A 817 21.31 -7.99 -23.80
N SER A 818 21.36 -7.33 -24.96
CA SER A 818 22.44 -6.35 -25.23
C SER A 818 22.29 -5.00 -24.54
N GLY A 819 21.07 -4.64 -24.15
CA GLY A 819 20.73 -3.34 -23.58
C GLY A 819 20.69 -2.20 -24.61
N LEU A 820 20.75 -2.48 -25.91
CA LEU A 820 20.78 -1.46 -26.96
C LEU A 820 19.38 -1.07 -27.42
N PHE A 821 19.19 0.21 -27.77
CA PHE A 821 17.99 0.69 -28.45
C PHE A 821 18.15 0.63 -29.97
N PHE A 822 17.06 0.33 -30.69
CA PHE A 822 16.92 0.73 -32.08
C PHE A 822 16.85 2.26 -32.17
N GLU A 823 17.68 2.86 -33.01
CA GLU A 823 17.57 4.28 -33.35
C GLU A 823 16.23 4.58 -34.04
N SER A 824 15.75 5.82 -33.94
CA SER A 824 14.45 6.24 -34.48
C SER A 824 14.27 5.94 -35.98
N SER A 825 15.33 6.10 -36.78
CA SER A 825 15.31 5.78 -38.21
C SER A 825 15.11 4.27 -38.45
N ARG A 826 15.69 3.43 -37.59
CA ARG A 826 15.57 1.96 -37.67
C ARG A 826 14.21 1.50 -37.15
N VAL A 827 13.68 2.13 -36.10
CA VAL A 827 12.31 1.91 -35.63
C VAL A 827 11.31 2.15 -36.77
N ALA A 828 11.39 3.30 -37.45
CA ALA A 828 10.55 3.62 -38.59
C ALA A 828 10.69 2.58 -39.73
N ALA A 829 11.92 2.24 -40.10
CA ALA A 829 12.16 1.28 -41.19
C ALA A 829 11.63 -0.14 -40.89
N ILE A 830 11.66 -0.59 -39.63
CA ILE A 830 11.06 -1.86 -39.20
C ILE A 830 9.54 -1.80 -39.31
N ILE A 831 8.93 -0.70 -38.84
CA ILE A 831 7.48 -0.50 -38.91
C ILE A 831 7.02 -0.49 -40.37
N ASP A 832 7.68 0.27 -41.23
CA ASP A 832 7.36 0.35 -42.66
C ASP A 832 7.40 -1.04 -43.30
N TRP A 833 8.43 -1.84 -43.00
CA TRP A 833 8.51 -3.21 -43.50
C TRP A 833 7.35 -4.09 -42.99
N CYS A 834 6.98 -3.98 -41.72
CA CYS A 834 5.84 -4.73 -41.16
C CYS A 834 4.53 -4.35 -41.84
N VAL A 835 4.30 -3.06 -42.09
CA VAL A 835 3.11 -2.55 -42.80
C VAL A 835 3.07 -3.09 -44.23
N GLU A 836 4.16 -2.94 -44.98
CA GLU A 836 4.28 -3.39 -46.38
C GLU A 836 4.01 -4.90 -46.54
N ASN A 837 4.43 -5.70 -45.54
CA ASN A 837 4.34 -7.16 -45.59
C ASN A 837 3.16 -7.73 -44.77
N GLN A 838 2.33 -6.86 -44.19
CA GLN A 838 1.20 -7.22 -43.33
C GLN A 838 1.58 -8.12 -42.15
N VAL A 839 2.75 -7.87 -41.55
CA VAL A 839 3.29 -8.60 -40.39
C VAL A 839 2.93 -7.86 -39.12
N TYR A 840 2.45 -8.57 -38.09
CA TYR A 840 2.24 -7.97 -36.77
C TYR A 840 3.58 -7.75 -36.06
N LEU A 841 3.84 -6.53 -35.61
CA LEU A 841 4.98 -6.19 -34.77
C LEU A 841 4.57 -6.24 -33.30
N LEU A 842 5.10 -7.19 -32.54
CA LEU A 842 5.03 -7.20 -31.08
C LEU A 842 6.33 -6.59 -30.51
N ALA A 843 6.21 -5.36 -30.04
CA ALA A 843 7.29 -4.61 -29.40
C ALA A 843 7.17 -4.74 -27.87
N ASP A 844 8.08 -5.50 -27.26
CA ASP A 844 8.23 -5.58 -25.82
C ASP A 844 9.07 -4.40 -25.31
N GLU A 845 8.39 -3.40 -24.74
CA GLU A 845 8.96 -2.14 -24.25
C GLU A 845 9.08 -2.11 -22.72
N ILE A 846 9.08 -3.26 -22.04
CA ILE A 846 9.16 -3.34 -20.56
C ILE A 846 10.38 -2.63 -19.95
N PHE A 847 11.44 -2.39 -20.74
CA PHE A 847 12.66 -1.68 -20.33
C PHE A 847 12.73 -0.23 -20.84
N PHE A 848 11.74 0.26 -21.59
CA PHE A 848 11.84 1.50 -22.37
C PHE A 848 12.23 2.72 -21.54
N LEU A 849 11.65 2.90 -20.35
CA LEU A 849 11.98 4.03 -19.48
C LEU A 849 13.37 3.96 -18.84
N LEU A 850 14.11 2.86 -19.00
CA LEU A 850 15.43 2.66 -18.41
C LEU A 850 16.56 2.98 -19.40
N SER A 851 16.43 4.07 -20.16
CA SER A 851 17.50 4.54 -21.03
C SER A 851 18.64 5.21 -20.24
N ASP A 852 19.80 5.38 -20.88
CA ASP A 852 20.90 6.17 -20.34
C ASP A 852 20.42 7.55 -19.88
N HIS A 853 20.75 7.92 -18.63
CA HIS A 853 20.33 9.21 -18.06
C HIS A 853 20.86 10.42 -18.85
N ARG A 854 21.93 10.25 -19.64
CA ARG A 854 22.50 11.31 -20.51
C ARG A 854 21.59 11.67 -21.68
N LEU A 855 20.59 10.85 -22.01
CA LEU A 855 19.58 11.16 -23.03
C LEU A 855 18.51 12.16 -22.56
N GLY A 856 18.50 12.53 -21.26
CA GLY A 856 17.61 13.55 -20.71
C GLY A 856 16.78 13.03 -19.52
N ALA A 857 15.84 13.84 -19.05
CA ALA A 857 14.98 13.50 -17.90
C ALA A 857 14.09 12.27 -18.15
N TRP A 858 13.72 12.04 -19.41
CA TRP A 858 12.95 10.89 -19.88
C TRP A 858 13.68 10.15 -21.01
N THR A 859 13.23 8.94 -21.33
CA THR A 859 13.65 8.27 -22.57
C THR A 859 13.02 9.00 -23.76
N PRO A 860 13.77 9.32 -24.82
CA PRO A 860 13.20 9.97 -26.00
C PRO A 860 12.05 9.15 -26.62
N PRO A 861 10.85 9.73 -26.80
CA PRO A 861 9.69 9.06 -27.39
C PRO A 861 9.95 8.46 -28.77
N SER A 862 10.80 9.10 -29.56
CA SER A 862 11.19 8.65 -30.90
C SER A 862 11.96 7.33 -30.93
N LEU A 863 12.40 6.80 -29.79
CA LEU A 863 12.96 5.45 -29.68
C LEU A 863 11.88 4.38 -29.46
N SER A 864 10.64 4.75 -29.17
CA SER A 864 9.53 3.80 -28.95
C SER A 864 8.90 3.41 -30.28
N PHE A 865 8.63 2.11 -30.46
CA PHE A 865 7.71 1.63 -31.50
C PHE A 865 6.28 2.14 -31.25
N GLY A 866 5.91 2.31 -29.98
CA GLY A 866 4.63 2.85 -29.55
C GLY A 866 4.35 4.29 -29.98
N SER A 867 5.39 5.09 -30.26
CA SER A 867 5.21 6.46 -30.78
C SER A 867 4.45 6.52 -32.12
N HIS A 868 4.38 5.41 -32.85
CA HIS A 868 3.65 5.30 -34.12
C HIS A 868 2.19 4.80 -33.98
N LEU A 869 1.70 4.55 -32.76
CA LEU A 869 0.33 4.06 -32.51
C LEU A 869 -0.78 5.06 -32.89
N SER A 870 -0.44 6.34 -33.10
CA SER A 870 -1.34 7.37 -33.60
C SER A 870 -1.45 7.39 -35.14
N SER A 871 -0.58 6.66 -35.85
CA SER A 871 -0.62 6.56 -37.32
C SER A 871 -1.81 5.74 -37.80
N SER A 872 -2.53 6.24 -38.81
CA SER A 872 -3.73 5.55 -39.34
C SER A 872 -3.45 4.17 -39.95
N GLU A 873 -2.28 3.97 -40.56
CA GLU A 873 -1.91 2.72 -41.23
C GLU A 873 -1.05 1.83 -40.34
N ALA A 874 0.04 2.39 -39.77
CA ALA A 874 0.99 1.62 -38.98
C ALA A 874 0.38 1.03 -37.69
N ALA A 875 -0.53 1.76 -37.04
CA ALA A 875 -1.16 1.29 -35.81
C ALA A 875 -1.92 -0.04 -35.96
N ARG A 876 -2.31 -0.41 -37.20
CA ARG A 876 -3.00 -1.68 -37.49
C ARG A 876 -2.11 -2.92 -37.26
N TYR A 877 -0.80 -2.73 -37.19
CA TYR A 877 0.20 -3.79 -37.12
C TYR A 877 1.05 -3.76 -35.85
N ILE A 878 0.96 -2.71 -35.03
CA ILE A 878 1.85 -2.52 -33.87
C ILE A 878 1.13 -2.93 -32.57
N PHE A 879 1.80 -3.76 -31.80
CA PHE A 879 1.44 -4.19 -30.45
C PHE A 879 2.57 -3.78 -29.52
N VAL A 880 2.25 -3.15 -28.38
CA VAL A 880 3.27 -2.68 -27.42
C VAL A 880 2.97 -3.23 -26.04
N THR A 881 3.93 -3.95 -25.45
CA THR A 881 3.84 -4.39 -24.05
C THR A 881 4.74 -3.54 -23.16
N ASP A 882 4.25 -3.23 -21.96
CA ASP A 882 5.02 -2.58 -20.91
C ASP A 882 4.37 -2.90 -19.54
N GLY A 883 4.91 -2.37 -18.45
CA GLY A 883 4.43 -2.58 -17.11
C GLY A 883 5.36 -1.98 -16.06
N LEU A 884 5.17 -2.39 -14.81
CA LEU A 884 5.87 -1.79 -13.67
C LEU A 884 7.16 -2.50 -13.26
N SER A 885 7.36 -3.71 -13.81
CA SER A 885 8.34 -4.66 -13.26
C SER A 885 9.77 -4.16 -13.27
N LYS A 886 10.16 -3.39 -14.28
CA LYS A 886 11.56 -2.98 -14.50
C LYS A 886 11.76 -1.50 -14.23
N ALA A 887 10.99 -0.63 -14.87
CA ALA A 887 11.12 0.82 -14.71
C ALA A 887 10.91 1.31 -13.26
N PHE A 888 10.10 0.58 -12.47
CA PHE A 888 9.71 0.97 -11.12
C PHE A 888 10.09 -0.05 -10.04
N ALA A 889 11.00 -1.00 -10.36
CA ALA A 889 11.44 -2.06 -9.44
C ALA A 889 10.28 -2.84 -8.76
N ALA A 890 9.15 -2.95 -9.46
CA ALA A 890 7.89 -3.43 -8.89
C ALA A 890 7.48 -4.79 -9.47
N GLY A 891 8.44 -5.66 -9.72
CA GLY A 891 8.20 -6.92 -10.40
C GLY A 891 7.29 -7.88 -9.61
N GLY A 892 7.37 -7.86 -8.27
CA GLY A 892 6.45 -8.62 -7.42
C GLY A 892 5.01 -8.10 -7.40
N LEU A 893 4.72 -6.92 -7.96
CA LEU A 893 3.33 -6.45 -8.16
C LEU A 893 2.66 -7.03 -9.41
N ARG A 894 3.42 -7.75 -10.24
CA ARG A 894 2.91 -8.45 -11.43
C ARG A 894 2.12 -7.54 -12.38
N CYS A 895 2.53 -6.29 -12.60
CA CYS A 895 1.85 -5.42 -13.56
C CYS A 895 2.33 -5.64 -14.99
N GLY A 896 1.42 -5.91 -15.92
CA GLY A 896 1.67 -5.88 -17.35
C GLY A 896 0.45 -5.39 -18.13
N PHE A 897 0.69 -4.64 -19.21
CA PHE A 897 -0.34 -4.26 -20.16
C PHE A 897 0.13 -4.44 -21.61
N LEU A 898 -0.83 -4.64 -22.51
CA LEU A 898 -0.62 -4.70 -23.95
C LEU A 898 -1.52 -3.67 -24.63
N VAL A 899 -0.94 -2.77 -25.41
CA VAL A 899 -1.69 -1.89 -26.32
C VAL A 899 -1.88 -2.61 -27.65
N CYS A 900 -3.13 -2.79 -28.04
CA CYS A 900 -3.52 -3.43 -29.30
C CYS A 900 -3.86 -2.41 -30.39
N PRO A 901 -3.85 -2.82 -31.67
CA PRO A 901 -4.29 -1.99 -32.79
C PRO A 901 -5.73 -1.45 -32.69
N ASP A 902 -6.64 -2.29 -32.19
CA ASP A 902 -8.07 -1.99 -32.08
C ASP A 902 -8.70 -2.73 -30.88
N ALA A 903 -9.89 -2.26 -30.48
CA ALA A 903 -10.62 -2.81 -29.33
C ALA A 903 -11.03 -4.28 -29.53
N ALA A 904 -11.38 -4.69 -30.75
CA ALA A 904 -11.78 -6.07 -31.02
C ALA A 904 -10.61 -7.06 -30.83
N PHE A 905 -9.38 -6.65 -31.17
CA PHE A 905 -8.18 -7.41 -30.86
C PHE A 905 -7.92 -7.42 -29.36
N ALA A 906 -8.03 -6.27 -28.69
CA ALA A 906 -7.85 -6.16 -27.24
C ALA A 906 -8.81 -7.08 -26.48
N ASP A 907 -10.10 -7.08 -26.82
CA ASP A 907 -11.11 -7.96 -26.24
C ASP A 907 -10.80 -9.44 -26.48
N LEU A 908 -10.32 -9.77 -27.68
CA LEU A 908 -9.94 -11.15 -28.00
C LEU A 908 -8.75 -11.61 -27.13
N VAL A 909 -7.72 -10.77 -26.95
CA VAL A 909 -6.58 -11.11 -26.08
C VAL A 909 -7.04 -11.17 -24.62
N GLN A 910 -7.81 -10.19 -24.15
CA GLN A 910 -8.32 -10.15 -22.77
C GLN A 910 -9.18 -11.38 -22.44
N SER A 911 -9.91 -11.94 -23.42
CA SER A 911 -10.73 -13.14 -23.22
C SER A 911 -9.94 -14.38 -22.79
N HIS A 912 -8.63 -14.42 -23.11
CA HIS A 912 -7.70 -15.47 -22.72
C HIS A 912 -7.00 -15.22 -21.36
N LEU A 913 -7.38 -14.15 -20.65
CA LEU A 913 -6.74 -13.72 -19.41
C LEU A 913 -7.76 -13.63 -18.28
N LYS A 914 -7.31 -13.77 -17.04
CA LYS A 914 -8.10 -13.44 -15.85
C LYS A 914 -7.87 -11.98 -15.47
N ALA A 915 -8.87 -11.35 -14.89
CA ALA A 915 -8.70 -10.03 -14.29
C ALA A 915 -7.70 -10.11 -13.11
N PRO A 916 -6.75 -9.17 -13.01
CA PRO A 916 -5.89 -9.08 -11.83
C PRO A 916 -6.70 -8.76 -10.57
N PRO A 917 -6.27 -9.22 -9.38
CA PRO A 917 -6.87 -8.82 -8.11
C PRO A 917 -6.88 -7.30 -7.91
N ALA A 918 -7.93 -6.78 -7.29
CA ALA A 918 -8.15 -5.38 -6.94
C ALA A 918 -6.98 -4.79 -6.16
N VAL A 919 -6.37 -5.55 -5.24
CA VAL A 919 -5.19 -5.08 -4.49
C VAL A 919 -4.02 -4.71 -5.41
N LEU A 920 -3.80 -5.47 -6.48
CA LEU A 920 -2.76 -5.16 -7.46
C LEU A 920 -3.19 -3.98 -8.35
N LEU A 921 -4.44 -4.00 -8.84
CA LEU A 921 -4.99 -2.92 -9.66
C LEU A 921 -4.88 -1.55 -8.95
N ARG A 922 -5.16 -1.48 -7.65
CA ARG A 922 -5.02 -0.25 -6.84
C ARG A 922 -3.58 0.24 -6.74
N ALA A 923 -2.62 -0.68 -6.58
CA ALA A 923 -1.21 -0.33 -6.60
C ALA A 923 -0.80 0.26 -7.95
N TRP A 924 -1.25 -0.36 -9.05
CA TRP A 924 -0.96 0.11 -10.41
C TRP A 924 -1.63 1.46 -10.68
N ASP A 925 -2.90 1.61 -10.29
CA ASP A 925 -3.70 2.83 -10.41
C ASP A 925 -3.01 4.03 -9.75
N ASN A 926 -2.54 3.87 -8.52
CA ASN A 926 -1.96 4.95 -7.74
C ASN A 926 -0.64 5.47 -8.35
N LEU A 927 0.16 4.59 -8.97
CA LEU A 927 1.36 5.02 -9.71
C LEU A 927 0.99 5.65 -11.06
N TYR A 928 0.13 5.00 -11.87
CA TYR A 928 -0.23 5.53 -13.18
C TYR A 928 -1.05 6.83 -13.10
N SER A 929 -1.62 7.15 -11.93
CA SER A 929 -2.22 8.45 -11.63
C SER A 929 -1.27 9.63 -11.82
N ALA A 930 0.04 9.42 -11.68
CA ALA A 930 1.07 10.43 -11.87
C ALA A 930 1.22 10.93 -13.32
N PHE A 931 0.53 10.29 -14.27
CA PHE A 931 0.58 10.63 -15.69
C PHE A 931 -0.73 11.23 -16.21
N LEU A 932 -1.70 11.49 -15.34
CA LEU A 932 -2.90 12.24 -15.73
C LEU A 932 -2.55 13.71 -16.03
N ASP A 933 -3.42 14.39 -16.79
CA ASP A 933 -3.36 15.84 -16.92
C ASP A 933 -3.98 16.53 -15.68
N GLU A 934 -5.13 16.02 -15.22
CA GLU A 934 -5.85 16.49 -14.03
C GLU A 934 -6.48 15.29 -13.30
N ALA A 935 -6.53 15.32 -11.96
CA ALA A 935 -7.21 14.30 -11.17
C ALA A 935 -8.73 14.60 -11.09
N PRO A 936 -9.60 13.58 -11.23
CA PRO A 936 -11.01 13.74 -10.91
C PRO A 936 -11.16 14.19 -9.45
N HIS A 937 -11.84 15.32 -9.24
CA HIS A 937 -12.16 15.86 -7.93
C HIS A 937 -10.95 16.16 -7.00
N GLY A 938 -9.74 16.32 -7.54
CA GLY A 938 -8.56 16.70 -6.75
C GLY A 938 -8.08 15.65 -5.74
N MET A 939 -8.48 14.38 -5.91
CA MET A 939 -8.15 13.29 -4.96
C MET A 939 -6.65 12.95 -4.91
N ILE A 940 -5.88 13.34 -5.93
CA ILE A 940 -4.42 13.19 -5.99
C ILE A 940 -3.84 14.50 -6.54
N ASP A 941 -2.81 15.04 -5.89
CA ASP A 941 -1.98 16.09 -6.49
C ASP A 941 -1.13 15.45 -7.60
N VAL A 942 -1.66 15.50 -8.82
CA VAL A 942 -1.02 14.90 -10.00
C VAL A 942 0.35 15.53 -10.26
N ALA A 943 0.51 16.83 -10.00
CA ALA A 943 1.78 17.51 -10.19
C ALA A 943 2.84 17.02 -9.19
N GLU A 944 2.46 16.79 -7.93
CA GLU A 944 3.33 16.18 -6.93
C GLU A 944 3.67 14.73 -7.30
N ALA A 945 2.67 13.92 -7.65
CA ALA A 945 2.87 12.54 -8.07
C ALA A 945 3.80 12.44 -9.28
N HIS A 946 3.62 13.31 -10.28
CA HIS A 946 4.48 13.39 -11.46
C HIS A 946 5.93 13.75 -11.11
N ARG A 947 6.12 14.72 -10.19
CA ARG A 947 7.46 15.10 -9.69
C ARG A 947 8.14 13.94 -8.98
N GLU A 948 7.40 13.18 -8.17
CA GLU A 948 7.90 12.00 -7.47
C GLU A 948 8.40 10.94 -8.47
N VAL A 949 7.57 10.57 -9.44
CA VAL A 949 7.92 9.59 -10.49
C VAL A 949 9.12 10.05 -11.32
N SER A 950 9.15 11.32 -11.73
CA SER A 950 10.25 11.88 -12.51
C SER A 950 11.58 11.81 -11.75
N LYS A 951 11.56 12.20 -10.46
CA LYS A 951 12.73 12.13 -9.58
C LYS A 951 13.20 10.69 -9.39
N TYR A 952 12.26 9.77 -9.19
CA TYR A 952 12.54 8.35 -9.06
C TYR A 952 13.25 7.78 -10.30
N LEU A 953 12.66 7.97 -11.49
CA LEU A 953 13.19 7.43 -12.75
C LEU A 953 14.57 8.01 -13.08
N LEU A 954 14.78 9.32 -12.86
CA LEU A 954 16.08 9.94 -13.04
C LEU A 954 17.15 9.31 -12.11
N GLY A 955 16.79 9.07 -10.85
CA GLY A 955 17.65 8.39 -9.88
C GLY A 955 18.00 6.97 -10.31
N ALA A 956 16.99 6.17 -10.65
CA ALA A 956 17.15 4.80 -11.12
C ALA A 956 18.05 4.72 -12.37
N ARG A 957 17.78 5.55 -13.38
CA ARG A 957 18.58 5.61 -14.62
C ARG A 957 20.03 6.01 -14.37
N LYS A 958 20.27 6.94 -13.44
CA LYS A 958 21.63 7.35 -13.06
C LYS A 958 22.38 6.18 -12.42
N THR A 959 21.79 5.52 -11.44
CA THR A 959 22.38 4.33 -10.78
C THR A 959 22.71 3.24 -11.80
N LEU A 960 21.74 2.89 -12.65
CA LEU A 960 21.93 1.88 -13.69
C LEU A 960 23.01 2.26 -14.71
N SER A 961 23.04 3.52 -15.15
CA SER A 961 24.07 4.02 -16.07
C SER A 961 25.47 3.94 -15.44
N THR A 962 25.60 4.35 -14.17
CA THR A 962 26.88 4.28 -13.44
C THR A 962 27.36 2.83 -13.29
N ASN A 963 26.49 1.92 -12.87
CA ASN A 963 26.85 0.51 -12.71
C ASN A 963 27.25 -0.12 -14.05
N ARG A 964 26.47 0.14 -15.10
CA ARG A 964 26.80 -0.30 -16.45
C ARG A 964 28.16 0.20 -16.91
N ASP A 965 28.46 1.49 -16.75
CA ASP A 965 29.71 2.09 -17.23
C ASP A 965 30.93 1.49 -16.49
N ARG A 966 30.78 1.19 -15.20
CA ARG A 966 31.82 0.52 -14.40
C ARG A 966 32.07 -0.92 -14.85
N LEU A 967 31.01 -1.70 -15.03
CA LEU A 967 31.11 -3.07 -15.52
C LEU A 967 31.67 -3.11 -16.96
N LEU A 968 31.20 -2.23 -17.83
CA LEU A 968 31.69 -2.11 -19.20
C LEU A 968 33.18 -1.72 -19.24
N SER A 969 33.61 -0.79 -18.38
CA SER A 969 35.03 -0.41 -18.24
C SER A 969 35.91 -1.60 -17.81
N LEU A 970 35.45 -2.40 -16.85
CA LEU A 970 36.15 -3.63 -16.44
C LEU A 970 36.26 -4.61 -17.62
N LEU A 971 35.15 -4.93 -18.28
CA LEU A 971 35.14 -5.87 -19.41
C LEU A 971 36.02 -5.40 -20.57
N ARG A 972 36.00 -4.10 -20.89
CA ARG A 972 36.81 -3.50 -21.95
C ARG A 972 38.31 -3.60 -21.68
N ARG A 973 38.75 -3.46 -20.42
CA ARG A 973 40.17 -3.66 -20.04
C ARG A 973 40.69 -5.05 -20.40
N HIS A 974 39.81 -6.05 -20.44
CA HIS A 974 40.14 -7.44 -20.75
C HIS A 974 39.70 -7.88 -22.16
N GLY A 975 39.16 -6.97 -22.99
CA GLY A 975 38.68 -7.29 -24.35
C GLY A 975 37.47 -8.22 -24.39
N LEU A 976 36.61 -8.15 -23.37
CA LEU A 976 35.44 -9.02 -23.19
C LEU A 976 34.10 -8.31 -23.47
N ASP A 977 34.11 -7.00 -23.76
CA ASP A 977 32.93 -6.20 -24.06
C ASP A 977 32.43 -6.37 -25.51
N ASP A 978 31.26 -5.77 -25.79
CA ASP A 978 30.65 -5.73 -27.12
C ASP A 978 31.32 -4.75 -28.10
N GLY A 979 32.20 -3.87 -27.61
CA GLY A 979 32.91 -2.88 -28.42
C GLY A 979 32.05 -1.72 -28.92
N ILE A 980 30.79 -1.61 -28.47
CA ILE A 980 29.82 -0.63 -28.96
C ILE A 980 29.81 0.58 -28.03
N ASP A 981 30.21 1.74 -28.56
CA ASP A 981 30.18 3.02 -27.84
C ASP A 981 29.02 3.90 -28.33
N THR A 982 27.87 3.81 -27.65
CA THR A 982 26.65 4.53 -28.02
C THR A 982 25.88 5.02 -26.80
N PRO A 983 25.27 6.22 -26.85
CA PRO A 983 24.36 6.67 -25.79
C PRO A 983 22.99 5.97 -25.86
N TYR A 984 22.66 5.28 -26.95
CA TYR A 984 21.39 4.55 -27.15
C TYR A 984 21.41 3.18 -26.47
N ARG A 985 21.67 3.19 -25.15
CA ARG A 985 21.79 1.99 -24.32
C ARG A 985 20.99 2.16 -23.02
N GLY A 986 20.50 1.06 -22.46
CA GLY A 986 19.65 1.06 -21.27
C GLY A 986 19.34 -0.34 -20.77
N GLY A 987 18.19 -0.47 -20.11
CA GLY A 987 17.76 -1.71 -19.48
C GLY A 987 18.63 -2.07 -18.27
N LEU A 988 18.76 -3.37 -18.01
CA LEU A 988 19.46 -3.91 -16.84
C LEU A 988 20.70 -4.73 -17.20
N PHE A 989 21.02 -4.84 -18.50
CA PHE A 989 21.87 -5.89 -19.04
C PHE A 989 22.99 -5.40 -19.95
N LEU A 990 24.05 -6.19 -19.99
CA LEU A 990 25.07 -6.12 -21.03
C LEU A 990 25.53 -7.51 -21.44
N LEU A 991 26.14 -7.58 -22.62
CA LEU A 991 26.76 -8.80 -23.12
C LEU A 991 28.26 -8.79 -22.82
N ALA A 992 28.77 -9.96 -22.42
CA ALA A 992 30.19 -10.18 -22.21
C ALA A 992 30.62 -11.54 -22.77
N ARG A 993 31.84 -11.63 -23.29
CA ARG A 993 32.44 -12.87 -23.80
C ARG A 993 32.94 -13.76 -22.66
N LEU A 994 32.03 -14.22 -21.80
CA LEU A 994 32.32 -14.96 -20.57
C LEU A 994 31.56 -16.28 -20.45
N ALA A 995 30.76 -16.66 -21.45
CA ALA A 995 29.87 -17.82 -21.35
C ALA A 995 30.62 -19.15 -21.09
N ASP A 996 31.81 -19.29 -21.66
CA ASP A 996 32.72 -20.43 -21.49
C ASP A 996 33.31 -20.53 -20.06
N ARG A 997 33.23 -19.46 -19.27
CA ARG A 997 33.75 -19.37 -17.90
C ARG A 997 32.65 -19.49 -16.83
N ARG A 998 31.41 -19.79 -17.20
CA ARG A 998 30.25 -19.82 -16.29
C ARG A 998 30.48 -20.70 -15.05
N SER A 999 30.91 -21.95 -15.23
CA SER A 999 31.07 -22.89 -14.12
C SER A 999 32.19 -22.45 -13.17
N GLU A 1000 33.32 -22.02 -13.73
CA GLU A 1000 34.46 -21.56 -12.94
C GLU A 1000 34.12 -20.30 -12.12
N LEU A 1001 33.42 -19.33 -12.72
CA LEU A 1001 32.92 -18.13 -12.03
C LEU A 1001 31.96 -18.49 -10.88
N ALA A 1002 31.04 -19.43 -11.12
CA ALA A 1002 30.05 -19.82 -10.12
C ALA A 1002 30.71 -20.57 -8.95
N GLU A 1003 31.61 -21.52 -9.24
CA GLU A 1003 32.23 -22.37 -8.22
C GLU A 1003 33.32 -21.64 -7.43
N SER A 1004 34.20 -20.90 -8.10
CA SER A 1004 35.38 -20.28 -7.46
C SER A 1004 35.11 -18.87 -6.91
N LYS A 1005 34.19 -18.13 -7.53
CA LYS A 1005 33.89 -16.73 -7.19
C LYS A 1005 32.45 -16.50 -6.77
N LYS A 1006 31.60 -17.54 -6.73
CA LYS A 1006 30.19 -17.38 -6.34
C LYS A 1006 29.48 -16.31 -7.19
N LEU A 1007 29.79 -16.26 -8.48
CA LEU A 1007 29.12 -15.41 -9.47
C LEU A 1007 28.41 -16.26 -10.51
N LEU A 1008 27.08 -16.20 -10.56
CA LEU A 1008 26.31 -16.92 -11.59
C LEU A 1008 25.98 -15.99 -12.75
N ILE A 1009 26.34 -16.42 -13.97
CA ILE A 1009 25.97 -15.78 -15.24
C ILE A 1009 25.14 -16.73 -16.09
N ASN A 1010 24.42 -16.19 -17.08
CA ASN A 1010 23.71 -17.01 -18.05
C ASN A 1010 24.72 -17.88 -18.83
N GLN A 1011 24.27 -19.08 -19.21
CA GLN A 1011 25.09 -20.02 -19.96
C GLN A 1011 25.27 -19.65 -21.43
N ASP A 1012 26.15 -20.39 -22.09
CA ASP A 1012 26.35 -20.27 -23.53
C ASP A 1012 25.06 -20.54 -24.32
N ASP A 1013 24.89 -19.79 -25.40
CA ASP A 1013 23.76 -19.85 -26.33
C ASP A 1013 22.36 -19.61 -25.69
N TRP A 1014 22.30 -19.13 -24.45
CA TRP A 1014 21.03 -18.89 -23.73
C TRP A 1014 20.09 -17.90 -24.46
N SER A 1015 20.64 -16.89 -25.14
CA SER A 1015 19.91 -15.95 -26.01
C SER A 1015 20.06 -16.25 -27.51
N ARG A 1016 20.57 -17.44 -27.89
CA ARG A 1016 21.08 -17.75 -29.23
C ARG A 1016 22.25 -16.84 -29.65
N THR A 1017 23.16 -16.60 -28.71
CA THR A 1017 24.35 -15.75 -28.85
C THR A 1017 25.60 -16.53 -28.42
N PRO A 1018 26.13 -17.43 -29.26
CA PRO A 1018 27.25 -18.29 -28.90
C PRO A 1018 28.47 -17.49 -28.43
N SER A 1019 29.15 -17.98 -27.39
CA SER A 1019 30.27 -17.35 -26.67
C SER A 1019 29.94 -16.11 -25.84
N TRP A 1020 28.68 -15.64 -25.82
CA TRP A 1020 28.29 -14.44 -25.06
C TRP A 1020 27.35 -14.78 -23.91
N ALA A 1021 27.64 -14.22 -22.75
CA ALA A 1021 26.79 -14.27 -21.57
C ALA A 1021 26.14 -12.91 -21.33
N ARG A 1022 24.89 -12.93 -20.90
CA ARG A 1022 24.20 -11.76 -20.36
C ARG A 1022 24.61 -11.55 -18.90
N LEU A 1023 25.00 -10.32 -18.55
CA LEU A 1023 25.29 -9.90 -17.19
C LEU A 1023 24.33 -8.78 -16.78
N CYS A 1024 23.75 -8.91 -15.58
CA CYS A 1024 22.90 -7.91 -14.97
C CYS A 1024 23.73 -6.95 -14.10
N PHE A 1025 23.44 -5.66 -14.15
CA PHE A 1025 24.10 -4.63 -13.32
C PHE A 1025 23.14 -3.87 -12.40
N SER A 1026 21.94 -4.42 -12.21
CA SER A 1026 20.80 -3.84 -11.49
C SER A 1026 20.70 -4.27 -10.02
N LEU A 1027 21.82 -4.71 -9.45
CA LEU A 1027 21.95 -5.13 -8.05
C LEU A 1027 22.03 -3.90 -7.11
N PRO A 1028 21.72 -4.06 -5.81
CA PRO A 1028 21.98 -3.04 -4.80
C PRO A 1028 23.48 -2.72 -4.74
N GLU A 1029 23.85 -1.46 -4.49
CA GLU A 1029 25.22 -0.96 -4.57
C GLU A 1029 26.26 -1.88 -3.90
N ALA A 1030 26.02 -2.29 -2.65
CA ALA A 1030 26.95 -3.14 -1.92
C ALA A 1030 27.15 -4.53 -2.57
N ARG A 1031 26.08 -5.13 -3.11
CA ARG A 1031 26.17 -6.42 -3.83
C ARG A 1031 26.82 -6.24 -5.20
N PHE A 1032 26.55 -5.12 -5.88
CA PHE A 1032 27.16 -4.80 -7.16
C PHE A 1032 28.68 -4.56 -7.03
N GLU A 1033 29.12 -3.83 -6.01
CA GLU A 1033 30.53 -3.62 -5.67
C GLU A 1033 31.26 -4.94 -5.44
N GLU A 1034 30.68 -5.81 -4.62
CA GLU A 1034 31.22 -7.13 -4.35
C GLU A 1034 31.29 -7.98 -5.62
N ALA A 1035 30.26 -7.95 -6.46
CA ALA A 1035 30.26 -8.66 -7.73
C ALA A 1035 31.37 -8.16 -8.67
N LEU A 1036 31.56 -6.84 -8.75
CA LEU A 1036 32.59 -6.23 -9.57
C LEU A 1036 34.00 -6.58 -9.05
N HIS A 1037 34.20 -6.58 -7.73
CA HIS A 1037 35.45 -6.96 -7.10
C HIS A 1037 35.81 -8.43 -7.38
N ARG A 1038 34.86 -9.35 -7.17
CA ARG A 1038 35.04 -10.79 -7.45
C ARG A 1038 35.32 -11.06 -8.92
N LEU A 1039 34.66 -10.32 -9.82
CA LEU A 1039 34.89 -10.42 -11.25
C LEU A 1039 36.27 -9.86 -11.64
N GLU A 1040 36.70 -8.73 -11.06
CA GLU A 1040 38.03 -8.17 -11.30
C GLU A 1040 39.13 -9.12 -10.81
N GLU A 1041 38.97 -9.73 -9.64
CA GLU A 1041 39.91 -10.73 -9.10
C GLU A 1041 39.96 -12.01 -9.94
N PHE A 1042 38.88 -12.35 -10.64
CA PHE A 1042 38.84 -13.49 -11.55
C PHE A 1042 39.54 -13.21 -12.88
N LEU A 1043 39.48 -11.95 -13.35
CA LEU A 1043 40.00 -11.55 -14.65
C LEU A 1043 41.48 -11.13 -14.61
N GLY A 1044 41.98 -10.72 -13.43
CA GLY A 1044 43.39 -10.37 -13.18
C GLY A 1044 44.23 -11.57 -12.80
#